data_AF-A0A2K5DVK2-F1
#
_entry.id   AF-A0A2K5DVK2-F1
#
_cell.length_a   1.000
_cell.length_b   1.000
_cell.length_c   1.000
_cell.angle_alpha   90.00
_cell.angle_beta   90.00
_cell.angle_gamma   90.00
#
_symmetry.space_group_name_H-M   'P 1'
#
loop_
_entity.id
_entity.type
_entity.pdbx_description
1 polymer ?
#
loop_
_entity_poly.entity_id
_entity_poly.type
_entity_poly.pdbx_seq_one_letter_code
_entity_poly.pdbx_strand_id
1 'polypeptide(L)'
;MPRVEPEPETWPEQKPKLTKRDSNRRASSHSRTPAPPGSPASERDDAPLPEGDDATPLPLEEDDAPCLPLEGKDAPPLRTDGEDRRRCPRLQWLGWQVGAHPWIFLLAPLMLTAALGTGFLYLPKDEEENLEYQYTPVGSPAKAERRFVQDHFTTNDSYRFSPYHFISLLVVSHSDSLLDPATFTEVSKLDGAVQDLRVAPGNGSQIQYQQVCARYRALCVAPNPLLYAWQVDKTGHPLYLTGFFGGHILGDGLGMGQLLLQAKAMRLLYYLKTELPEDDVQSKQWIIHFLDQLNNIKNSLALRKLRHLVVHFTSVSRRLEFEAPSQTGVPLLHLAYILIILFAVTSCCRFDCIQNKMRVAAFGVISAFLAVVSSFVANSPFLILGVGVDDMFIMISAWHETSLTDDIRERMSSVYSKVAVSIAITTITNILAFYTGVMSSFRSVQYFCTYTGTSLLFCYFYSITCFGAFMALDGKREIVCLRWLVNADPKWSSFKKSCCFPFGAVPDKHGTDSHPVTLFFRDYFGPLLTSTESKFFVVFLYILYLTSSIYGCFQVGEGLDLRNLASDDSYITPYFNVEEGYFSDYGPRVMVIVTKKVDYWDKDVRQKLENCIKIFEKNYYTDRNFTEFWLSAYINFPNFEYDVNISSSKEIISSRGFIQTTDVYSSRDKKIMLL
;
A
#
# COMPACT_ATOMS: atom_id res chain seq x y z
N MET A 1 -14.11 27.21 -8.75
CA MET A 1 -15.49 26.76 -8.51
C MET A 1 -15.81 26.91 -7.02
N PRO A 2 -17.06 27.20 -6.63
CA PRO A 2 -17.40 27.51 -5.24
C PRO A 2 -17.22 26.28 -4.35
N ARG A 3 -16.67 26.53 -3.17
CA ARG A 3 -16.30 25.56 -2.13
C ARG A 3 -17.58 24.97 -1.53
N VAL A 4 -17.81 23.67 -1.72
CA VAL A 4 -18.83 22.93 -0.97
C VAL A 4 -18.21 22.59 0.38
N GLU A 5 -18.68 23.24 1.44
CA GLU A 5 -18.38 22.84 2.83
C GLU A 5 -19.11 21.53 3.14
N PRO A 6 -18.45 20.51 3.72
CA PRO A 6 -19.15 19.37 4.28
C PRO A 6 -19.76 19.74 5.64
N GLU A 7 -21.08 19.57 5.77
CA GLU A 7 -21.80 19.68 7.04
C GLU A 7 -21.26 18.70 8.11
N PRO A 8 -21.33 19.06 9.41
CA PRO A 8 -20.93 18.17 10.49
C PRO A 8 -22.01 17.10 10.76
N GLU A 9 -21.65 15.83 10.53
CA GLU A 9 -22.46 14.69 10.98
C GLU A 9 -22.55 14.66 12.52
N THR A 10 -23.77 14.79 13.02
CA THR A 10 -24.11 14.61 14.43
C THR A 10 -24.30 13.12 14.72
N TRP A 11 -23.44 12.54 15.55
CA TRP A 11 -23.59 11.16 16.03
C TRP A 11 -24.32 11.13 17.37
N PRO A 12 -25.31 10.23 17.57
CA PRO A 12 -26.04 10.11 18.82
C PRO A 12 -25.20 9.39 19.90
N GLU A 13 -25.27 9.92 21.13
CA GLU A 13 -24.72 9.31 22.34
C GLU A 13 -25.28 7.89 22.58
N GLN A 14 -24.43 6.86 22.52
CA GLN A 14 -24.72 5.57 23.11
C GLN A 14 -24.21 5.52 24.55
N LYS A 15 -25.14 5.61 25.51
CA LYS A 15 -24.89 5.29 26.94
C LYS A 15 -24.80 3.78 27.14
N PRO A 16 -23.81 3.25 27.87
CA PRO A 16 -23.76 1.83 28.21
C PRO A 16 -24.77 1.50 29.33
N LYS A 17 -25.67 0.54 29.08
CA LYS A 17 -26.55 -0.05 30.10
C LYS A 17 -25.76 -1.04 30.96
N LEU A 18 -25.45 -0.62 32.20
CA LEU A 18 -25.01 -1.49 33.29
C LEU A 18 -26.24 -2.24 33.84
N THR A 19 -26.27 -3.57 33.80
CA THR A 19 -27.25 -4.38 34.55
C THR A 19 -26.56 -5.09 35.71
N LYS A 20 -26.92 -4.66 36.93
CA LYS A 20 -26.60 -5.31 38.21
C LYS A 20 -27.31 -6.67 38.30
N ARG A 21 -26.60 -7.69 38.78
CA ARG A 21 -27.21 -8.94 39.27
C ARG A 21 -26.59 -9.32 40.61
N ASP A 22 -27.24 -8.88 41.68
CA ASP A 22 -27.19 -9.44 43.04
C ASP A 22 -28.52 -10.18 43.25
N SER A 23 -28.70 -11.19 44.10
CA SER A 23 -27.88 -12.21 44.75
C SER A 23 -28.88 -13.12 45.51
N ASN A 24 -28.50 -14.38 45.75
CA ASN A 24 -28.92 -15.25 46.87
C ASN A 24 -30.37 -15.74 47.06
N ARG A 25 -30.55 -17.08 47.00
CA ARG A 25 -30.87 -18.01 48.12
C ARG A 25 -31.28 -19.38 47.53
N ARG A 26 -30.51 -20.47 47.71
CA ARG A 26 -30.31 -21.38 48.86
C ARG A 26 -31.05 -22.73 48.66
N ALA A 27 -30.21 -23.76 48.54
CA ALA A 27 -30.22 -25.04 49.27
C ALA A 27 -31.11 -26.23 48.86
N SER A 28 -30.43 -27.40 48.88
CA SER A 28 -30.88 -28.79 49.09
C SER A 28 -31.47 -29.53 47.89
N SER A 29 -31.32 -30.84 47.67
CA SER A 29 -30.35 -31.90 48.00
C SER A 29 -30.98 -33.21 47.51
N HIS A 30 -30.21 -34.14 46.89
CA HIS A 30 -30.54 -35.57 46.66
C HIS A 30 -31.76 -35.89 45.76
N SER A 31 -31.93 -37.04 45.11
CA SER A 31 -31.11 -38.15 44.58
C SER A 31 -32.10 -39.14 43.94
N ARG A 32 -31.63 -39.97 42.98
CA ARG A 32 -32.20 -41.25 42.48
C ARG A 32 -33.03 -41.26 41.17
N THR A 33 -32.42 -41.88 40.16
CA THR A 33 -32.95 -42.76 39.08
C THR A 33 -33.66 -44.03 39.65
N PRO A 34 -34.22 -45.01 38.88
CA PRO A 34 -34.29 -45.24 37.40
C PRO A 34 -35.62 -45.82 36.79
N ALA A 35 -35.80 -45.62 35.46
CA ALA A 35 -36.20 -46.57 34.37
C ALA A 35 -37.54 -47.43 34.40
N PRO A 36 -37.91 -48.18 33.33
CA PRO A 36 -39.21 -48.18 32.59
C PRO A 36 -39.97 -49.55 32.80
N PRO A 37 -40.82 -50.19 31.93
CA PRO A 37 -41.28 -49.94 30.54
C PRO A 37 -42.78 -50.25 30.25
N GLY A 38 -43.19 -50.17 28.97
CA GLY A 38 -44.36 -50.93 28.46
C GLY A 38 -45.31 -50.16 27.52
N SER A 39 -45.20 -50.42 26.21
CA SER A 39 -46.26 -50.29 25.21
C SER A 39 -47.21 -51.50 25.28
N PRO A 40 -48.49 -51.39 24.85
CA PRO A 40 -48.84 -51.81 23.48
C PRO A 40 -50.02 -51.06 22.78
N ALA A 41 -49.90 -51.03 21.45
CA ALA A 41 -50.86 -51.28 20.34
C ALA A 41 -52.37 -50.93 20.35
N SER A 42 -52.83 -50.64 19.11
CA SER A 42 -54.18 -50.80 18.51
C SER A 42 -55.25 -49.77 18.88
N GLU A 43 -56.15 -49.27 18.04
CA GLU A 43 -56.61 -49.53 16.66
C GLU A 43 -57.68 -48.46 16.38
N ARG A 44 -57.83 -47.94 15.15
CA ARG A 44 -59.14 -47.51 14.63
C ARG A 44 -59.11 -47.27 13.12
N ASP A 45 -59.89 -48.10 12.43
CA ASP A 45 -60.34 -47.99 11.05
C ASP A 45 -61.30 -46.80 10.86
N ASP A 46 -61.35 -46.25 9.65
CA ASP A 46 -62.52 -46.33 8.75
C ASP A 46 -62.36 -45.37 7.54
N ALA A 47 -62.45 -45.95 6.34
CA ALA A 47 -62.72 -45.28 5.07
C ALA A 47 -64.20 -45.51 4.68
N PRO A 48 -64.78 -44.73 3.74
CA PRO A 48 -64.84 -45.25 2.36
C PRO A 48 -64.82 -44.18 1.24
N LEU A 49 -64.46 -44.65 0.04
CA LEU A 49 -64.59 -44.01 -1.30
C LEU A 49 -66.04 -43.99 -1.82
N PRO A 50 -66.33 -43.24 -2.91
CA PRO A 50 -66.53 -43.92 -4.20
C PRO A 50 -65.95 -43.21 -5.45
N GLU A 51 -65.94 -43.98 -6.55
CA GLU A 51 -65.40 -43.77 -7.92
C GLU A 51 -66.22 -42.83 -8.83
N GLY A 52 -65.62 -42.41 -9.96
CA GLY A 52 -66.34 -42.27 -11.25
C GLY A 52 -66.07 -41.04 -12.14
N ASP A 53 -65.23 -41.25 -13.15
CA ASP A 53 -65.25 -40.80 -14.56
C ASP A 53 -65.16 -39.31 -15.05
N ASP A 54 -64.23 -39.19 -16.01
CA ASP A 54 -64.28 -38.50 -17.32
C ASP A 54 -63.78 -37.06 -17.57
N ALA A 55 -62.89 -37.01 -18.59
CA ALA A 55 -62.71 -36.02 -19.65
C ALA A 55 -61.81 -34.77 -19.47
N THR A 56 -60.60 -34.89 -20.06
CA THR A 56 -59.82 -33.92 -20.88
C THR A 56 -59.43 -32.53 -20.32
N PRO A 57 -58.16 -32.14 -20.56
CA PRO A 57 -57.91 -30.90 -21.28
C PRO A 57 -56.90 -31.02 -22.44
N LEU A 58 -57.10 -30.12 -23.41
CA LEU A 58 -56.37 -29.90 -24.67
C LEU A 58 -54.87 -29.61 -24.48
N PRO A 59 -54.03 -29.94 -25.49
CA PRO A 59 -52.58 -29.77 -25.43
C PRO A 59 -52.12 -28.40 -25.95
N LEU A 60 -51.05 -27.87 -25.35
CA LEU A 60 -50.21 -26.85 -25.98
C LEU A 60 -49.08 -27.55 -26.73
N GLU A 61 -48.99 -27.19 -28.01
CA GLU A 61 -48.01 -27.60 -29.01
C GLU A 61 -46.57 -27.35 -28.55
N GLU A 62 -45.70 -28.35 -28.68
CA GLU A 62 -44.33 -28.15 -29.16
C GLU A 62 -44.06 -29.20 -30.24
N ASP A 63 -43.75 -28.70 -31.43
CA ASP A 63 -43.52 -29.43 -32.67
C ASP A 63 -42.31 -30.37 -32.60
N ASP A 64 -42.51 -31.54 -33.21
CA ASP A 64 -41.53 -32.59 -33.50
C ASP A 64 -40.51 -32.21 -34.59
N ALA A 65 -39.31 -32.79 -34.47
CA ALA A 65 -38.63 -33.63 -35.50
C ALA A 65 -37.11 -33.31 -35.71
N PRO A 66 -36.28 -34.27 -36.16
CA PRO A 66 -36.27 -35.71 -35.86
C PRO A 66 -34.86 -36.22 -35.45
N CYS A 67 -34.81 -37.19 -34.54
CA CYS A 67 -33.66 -38.08 -34.33
C CYS A 67 -33.86 -39.39 -35.09
N LEU A 68 -32.81 -39.94 -35.71
CA LEU A 68 -32.63 -41.36 -36.07
C LEU A 68 -31.16 -41.61 -36.53
N PRO A 69 -30.61 -42.85 -36.48
CA PRO A 69 -30.18 -43.55 -35.26
C PRO A 69 -28.70 -44.03 -35.37
N LEU A 70 -28.03 -44.31 -34.25
CA LEU A 70 -26.92 -45.27 -34.24
C LEU A 70 -26.93 -46.13 -32.98
N GLU A 71 -27.12 -47.42 -33.23
CA GLU A 71 -26.95 -48.58 -32.37
C GLU A 71 -25.48 -48.74 -31.93
N GLY A 72 -25.25 -49.18 -30.68
CA GLY A 72 -23.92 -49.65 -30.24
C GLY A 72 -23.63 -49.60 -28.73
N LYS A 73 -24.18 -50.58 -27.99
CA LYS A 73 -23.77 -51.12 -26.67
C LYS A 73 -22.22 -51.24 -26.50
N ASP A 74 -21.51 -51.08 -25.37
CA ASP A 74 -21.77 -51.28 -23.92
C ASP A 74 -20.72 -50.48 -23.07
N ALA A 75 -21.14 -49.77 -22.01
CA ALA A 75 -20.35 -49.48 -20.79
C ALA A 75 -21.24 -48.72 -19.76
N PRO A 76 -21.14 -48.99 -18.43
CA PRO A 76 -21.98 -48.31 -17.45
C PRO A 76 -21.50 -46.86 -17.22
N PRO A 77 -22.38 -45.85 -17.15
CA PRO A 77 -21.93 -44.49 -16.93
C PRO A 77 -21.56 -44.28 -15.47
N LEU A 78 -20.30 -43.90 -15.22
CA LEU A 78 -19.90 -43.23 -13.99
C LEU A 78 -20.67 -41.90 -13.90
N ARG A 79 -21.25 -41.64 -12.73
CA ARG A 79 -22.22 -40.56 -12.46
C ARG A 79 -21.62 -39.13 -12.47
N THR A 80 -20.44 -38.93 -13.06
CA THR A 80 -19.71 -37.64 -13.06
C THR A 80 -19.63 -36.94 -14.41
N ASP A 81 -19.95 -37.61 -15.53
CA ASP A 81 -19.89 -36.98 -16.87
C ASP A 81 -21.11 -36.08 -17.21
N GLY A 82 -22.08 -35.98 -16.30
CA GLY A 82 -23.31 -35.22 -16.50
C GLY A 82 -23.23 -33.73 -16.15
N GLU A 83 -22.21 -33.30 -15.40
CA GLU A 83 -22.05 -31.89 -15.00
C GLU A 83 -21.24 -31.06 -16.01
N ASP A 84 -20.21 -31.65 -16.66
CA ASP A 84 -19.41 -30.95 -17.68
C ASP A 84 -20.14 -30.72 -19.02
N ARG A 85 -21.26 -31.43 -19.24
CA ARG A 85 -22.11 -31.26 -20.42
C ARG A 85 -23.23 -30.23 -20.22
N ARG A 86 -23.46 -29.76 -18.97
CA ARG A 86 -24.27 -28.56 -18.69
C ARG A 86 -23.38 -27.31 -18.73
N ARG A 87 -22.65 -27.11 -19.82
CA ARG A 87 -21.98 -25.81 -20.05
C ARG A 87 -23.02 -24.72 -20.08
N CYS A 88 -22.77 -23.67 -19.32
CA CYS A 88 -23.65 -22.53 -19.16
C CYS A 88 -24.11 -22.01 -20.54
N PRO A 89 -25.37 -22.22 -20.96
CA PRO A 89 -25.84 -21.91 -22.31
C PRO A 89 -25.58 -20.45 -22.69
N ARG A 90 -25.52 -19.58 -21.68
CA ARG A 90 -25.30 -18.14 -21.80
C ARG A 90 -23.89 -17.76 -22.27
N LEU A 91 -22.83 -18.41 -21.75
CA LEU A 91 -21.46 -18.11 -22.17
C LEU A 91 -21.16 -18.67 -23.56
N GLN A 92 -21.73 -19.83 -23.86
CA GLN A 92 -21.67 -20.42 -25.19
C GLN A 92 -22.42 -19.55 -26.22
N TRP A 93 -23.61 -19.07 -25.88
CA TRP A 93 -24.36 -18.11 -26.69
C TRP A 93 -23.60 -16.78 -26.86
N LEU A 94 -22.94 -16.28 -25.81
CA LEU A 94 -22.08 -15.09 -25.90
C LEU A 94 -20.94 -15.32 -26.90
N GLY A 95 -20.27 -16.47 -26.85
CA GLY A 95 -19.23 -16.83 -27.82
C GLY A 95 -19.76 -16.88 -29.26
N TRP A 96 -20.97 -17.43 -29.46
CA TRP A 96 -21.64 -17.42 -30.76
C TRP A 96 -21.89 -15.99 -31.26
N GLN A 97 -22.37 -15.09 -30.41
CA GLN A 97 -22.61 -13.68 -30.75
C GLN A 97 -21.31 -12.93 -31.09
N VAL A 98 -20.25 -13.14 -30.30
CA VAL A 98 -18.92 -12.55 -30.54
C VAL A 98 -18.36 -13.02 -31.89
N GLY A 99 -18.54 -14.31 -32.21
CA GLY A 99 -18.14 -14.86 -33.52
C GLY A 99 -18.99 -14.38 -34.70
N ALA A 100 -20.29 -14.14 -34.48
CA ALA A 100 -21.21 -13.66 -35.51
C ALA A 100 -20.97 -12.17 -35.85
N HIS A 101 -20.78 -11.34 -34.83
CA HIS A 101 -20.68 -9.88 -34.96
C HIS A 101 -19.40 -9.29 -34.34
N PRO A 102 -18.19 -9.72 -34.78
CA PRO A 102 -16.94 -9.37 -34.12
C PRO A 102 -16.63 -7.86 -34.14
N TRP A 103 -17.02 -7.13 -35.18
CA TRP A 103 -16.75 -5.68 -35.27
C TRP A 103 -17.43 -4.88 -34.17
N ILE A 104 -18.63 -5.28 -33.73
CA ILE A 104 -19.36 -4.59 -32.65
C ILE A 104 -18.61 -4.78 -31.32
N PHE A 105 -18.23 -6.02 -31.03
CA PHE A 105 -17.50 -6.39 -29.81
C PHE A 105 -16.04 -5.92 -29.79
N LEU A 106 -15.49 -5.53 -30.94
CA LEU A 106 -14.16 -4.90 -31.04
C LEU A 106 -14.24 -3.37 -30.86
N LEU A 107 -15.18 -2.71 -31.55
CA LEU A 107 -15.27 -1.24 -31.56
C LEU A 107 -15.88 -0.68 -30.27
N ALA A 108 -16.84 -1.37 -29.64
CA ALA A 108 -17.49 -0.88 -28.43
C ALA A 108 -16.51 -0.73 -27.24
N PRO A 109 -15.64 -1.72 -26.91
CA PRO A 109 -14.61 -1.56 -25.88
C PRO A 109 -13.58 -0.47 -26.22
N LEU A 110 -13.22 -0.30 -27.50
CA LEU A 110 -12.31 0.77 -27.92
C LEU A 110 -12.91 2.16 -27.71
N MET A 111 -14.20 2.34 -28.04
CA MET A 111 -14.92 3.59 -27.76
C MET A 111 -15.08 3.83 -26.26
N LEU A 112 -15.37 2.79 -25.48
CA LEU A 112 -15.43 2.87 -24.03
C LEU A 112 -14.08 3.29 -23.45
N THR A 113 -12.98 2.70 -23.93
CA THR A 113 -11.62 3.08 -23.50
C THR A 113 -11.30 4.53 -23.86
N ALA A 114 -11.70 4.99 -25.05
CA ALA A 114 -11.49 6.38 -25.45
C ALA A 114 -12.28 7.35 -24.57
N ALA A 115 -13.55 7.03 -24.28
CA ALA A 115 -14.41 7.83 -23.42
C ALA A 115 -13.87 7.89 -21.99
N LEU A 116 -13.57 6.74 -21.39
CA LEU A 116 -12.99 6.67 -20.05
C LEU A 116 -11.62 7.34 -20.04
N GLY A 117 -10.73 7.06 -21.00
CA GLY A 117 -9.39 7.65 -21.08
C GLY A 117 -9.33 9.18 -21.05
N THR A 118 -10.40 9.90 -21.45
CA THR A 118 -10.47 11.36 -21.28
C THR A 118 -10.33 11.84 -19.83
N GLY A 119 -10.66 11.01 -18.84
CA GLY A 119 -10.54 11.35 -17.43
C GLY A 119 -9.09 11.57 -16.96
N PHE A 120 -8.09 11.06 -17.68
CA PHE A 120 -6.68 11.39 -17.40
C PHE A 120 -6.36 12.90 -17.53
N LEU A 121 -7.20 13.66 -18.27
CA LEU A 121 -7.07 15.12 -18.36
C LEU A 121 -7.43 15.84 -17.05
N TYR A 122 -8.24 15.22 -16.19
CA TYR A 122 -8.67 15.78 -14.91
C TYR A 122 -7.77 15.34 -13.75
N LEU A 123 -6.70 14.58 -14.01
CA LEU A 123 -5.77 14.17 -12.98
C LEU A 123 -5.02 15.42 -12.45
N PRO A 124 -5.14 15.75 -11.15
CA PRO A 124 -4.41 16.88 -10.59
C PRO A 124 -2.90 16.59 -10.66
N LYS A 125 -2.16 17.38 -11.42
CA LYS A 125 -0.70 17.22 -11.61
C LYS A 125 0.12 17.82 -10.47
N ASP A 126 -0.48 18.69 -9.66
CA ASP A 126 0.21 19.52 -8.67
C ASP A 126 -0.26 19.28 -7.22
N GLU A 127 -1.06 18.24 -6.96
CA GLU A 127 -1.43 17.89 -5.58
C GLU A 127 -0.26 17.20 -4.88
N GLU A 128 0.30 17.83 -3.85
CA GLU A 128 1.38 17.26 -3.05
C GLU A 128 0.90 15.97 -2.36
N GLU A 129 1.51 14.84 -2.70
CA GLU A 129 1.21 13.57 -2.04
C GLU A 129 1.65 13.60 -0.56
N ASN A 130 0.67 13.73 0.33
CA ASN A 130 0.90 13.65 1.76
C ASN A 130 1.17 12.21 2.19
N LEU A 131 2.45 11.83 2.34
CA LEU A 131 2.86 10.50 2.81
C LEU A 131 2.15 10.09 4.11
N GLU A 132 1.99 11.02 5.05
CA GLU A 132 1.29 10.73 6.30
C GLU A 132 -0.18 10.37 6.03
N TYR A 133 -0.86 11.04 5.09
CA TYR A 133 -2.24 10.73 4.75
C TYR A 133 -2.41 9.33 4.15
N GLN A 134 -1.45 8.90 3.33
CA GLN A 134 -1.47 7.60 2.66
C GLN A 134 -1.14 6.44 3.60
N TYR A 135 -0.12 6.60 4.46
CA TYR A 135 0.48 5.53 5.26
C TYR A 135 0.05 5.51 6.75
N THR A 136 -0.91 6.35 7.15
CA THR A 136 -1.48 6.29 8.52
C THR A 136 -2.95 5.87 8.50
N PRO A 137 -3.41 5.11 9.52
CA PRO A 137 -4.77 4.59 9.55
C PRO A 137 -5.84 5.70 9.47
N VAL A 138 -6.90 5.46 8.71
CA VAL A 138 -8.08 6.33 8.63
C VAL A 138 -8.82 6.30 9.95
N GLY A 139 -9.21 7.47 10.46
CA GLY A 139 -10.00 7.56 11.70
C GLY A 139 -9.26 7.16 12.98
N SER A 140 -7.92 7.17 13.00
CA SER A 140 -7.18 6.77 14.19
C SER A 140 -7.37 7.74 15.38
N PRO A 141 -7.40 7.25 16.63
CA PRO A 141 -7.45 8.11 17.83
C PRO A 141 -6.33 9.16 17.86
N ALA A 142 -5.12 8.77 17.44
CA ALA A 142 -3.98 9.68 17.34
C ALA A 142 -4.25 10.89 16.42
N LYS A 143 -5.00 10.72 15.31
CA LYS A 143 -5.41 11.84 14.45
C LYS A 143 -6.41 12.75 15.15
N ALA A 144 -7.34 12.20 15.94
CA ALA A 144 -8.29 12.99 16.72
C ALA A 144 -7.57 13.79 17.83
N GLU A 145 -6.63 13.15 18.53
CA GLU A 145 -5.78 13.81 19.53
C GLU A 145 -4.93 14.91 18.90
N ARG A 146 -4.31 14.66 17.74
CA ARG A 146 -3.54 15.68 17.01
C ARG A 146 -4.39 16.89 16.64
N ARG A 147 -5.61 16.69 16.11
CA ARG A 147 -6.54 17.79 15.82
C ARG A 147 -6.87 18.58 17.08
N PHE A 148 -7.16 17.89 18.18
CA PHE A 148 -7.37 18.54 19.48
C PHE A 148 -6.17 19.41 19.88
N VAL A 149 -4.94 18.92 19.73
CA VAL A 149 -3.73 19.70 20.01
C VAL A 149 -3.62 20.93 19.11
N GLN A 150 -3.85 20.77 17.80
CA GLN A 150 -3.76 21.86 16.83
C GLN A 150 -4.81 22.95 17.09
N ASP A 151 -6.02 22.56 17.50
CA ASP A 151 -7.12 23.49 17.78
C ASP A 151 -6.92 24.26 19.10
N HIS A 152 -6.37 23.61 20.14
CA HIS A 152 -6.25 24.20 21.48
C HIS A 152 -4.88 24.84 21.76
N PHE A 153 -3.82 24.28 21.20
CA PHE A 153 -2.44 24.75 21.39
C PHE A 153 -1.91 25.31 20.08
N THR A 154 -2.56 26.38 19.60
CA THR A 154 -2.12 27.07 18.39
C THR A 154 -0.67 27.51 18.50
N THR A 155 0.09 27.20 17.47
CA THR A 155 1.51 27.48 17.37
C THR A 155 1.69 28.84 16.71
N ASN A 156 2.63 29.60 17.25
CA ASN A 156 3.04 30.88 16.72
C ASN A 156 4.57 30.79 16.53
N ASP A 157 5.04 30.89 15.30
CA ASP A 157 6.45 30.81 14.90
C ASP A 157 7.31 31.91 15.52
N SER A 158 6.70 32.91 16.16
CA SER A 158 7.37 33.97 16.92
C SER A 158 7.41 33.76 18.45
N TYR A 159 6.49 32.94 19.01
CA TYR A 159 6.30 32.83 20.48
C TYR A 159 5.99 31.42 21.00
N ARG A 160 5.33 30.57 20.20
CA ARG A 160 4.90 29.21 20.54
C ARG A 160 5.23 28.27 19.39
N PHE A 161 6.51 27.96 19.25
CA PHE A 161 7.02 27.20 18.12
C PHE A 161 6.58 25.73 18.15
N SER A 162 6.12 25.21 17.01
CA SER A 162 6.04 23.77 16.75
C SER A 162 6.79 23.49 15.45
N PRO A 163 7.77 22.56 15.45
CA PRO A 163 8.58 22.30 14.28
C PRO A 163 7.78 21.55 13.21
N TYR A 164 7.28 22.27 12.21
CA TYR A 164 6.72 21.66 11.01
C TYR A 164 7.78 21.57 9.91
N HIS A 165 8.44 22.70 9.61
CA HIS A 165 9.60 22.75 8.72
C HIS A 165 10.91 22.89 9.52
N PHE A 166 11.80 21.92 9.34
CA PHE A 166 13.09 21.90 9.98
C PHE A 166 14.15 21.22 9.12
N ILE A 167 15.41 21.55 9.43
CA ILE A 167 16.61 20.89 8.96
C ILE A 167 17.41 20.45 10.18
N SER A 168 17.77 19.18 10.21
CA SER A 168 18.64 18.57 11.20
C SER A 168 19.96 18.21 10.53
N LEU A 169 21.05 18.79 11.01
CA LEU A 169 22.42 18.40 10.65
C LEU A 169 23.06 17.71 11.83
N LEU A 170 23.55 16.50 11.63
CA LEU A 170 24.38 15.81 12.62
C LEU A 170 25.83 15.89 12.15
N VAL A 171 26.68 16.38 13.03
CA VAL A 171 28.10 16.53 12.82
C VAL A 171 28.81 15.60 13.79
N VAL A 172 29.55 14.63 13.25
CA VAL A 172 30.36 13.71 14.06
C VAL A 172 31.84 14.06 13.89
N SER A 173 32.58 14.12 14.99
CA SER A 173 34.02 14.38 14.97
C SER A 173 34.82 13.08 14.78
N HIS A 174 35.93 13.16 14.05
CA HIS A 174 36.95 12.10 14.04
C HIS A 174 37.85 12.15 15.29
N SER A 175 38.01 13.33 15.91
CA SER A 175 38.76 13.45 17.18
C SER A 175 37.92 12.93 18.35
N ASP A 176 38.58 12.68 19.47
CA ASP A 176 37.91 12.21 20.68
C ASP A 176 36.79 13.17 21.12
N SER A 177 36.99 14.48 21.00
CA SER A 177 35.98 15.49 21.34
C SER A 177 35.73 16.49 20.20
N LEU A 178 34.45 16.81 19.99
CA LEU A 178 33.99 17.91 19.14
C LEU A 178 34.16 19.27 19.83
N LEU A 179 34.30 19.27 21.17
CA LEU A 179 34.54 20.47 21.98
C LEU A 179 35.96 21.04 21.83
N ASP A 180 36.85 20.35 21.11
CA ASP A 180 38.16 20.88 20.75
C ASP A 180 38.01 22.20 19.99
N PRO A 181 38.71 23.29 20.38
CA PRO A 181 38.52 24.61 19.77
C PRO A 181 38.67 24.62 18.24
N ALA A 182 39.58 23.80 17.71
CA ALA A 182 39.79 23.67 16.27
C ALA A 182 38.59 23.02 15.56
N THR A 183 38.04 21.93 16.12
CA THR A 183 36.87 21.23 15.56
C THR A 183 35.61 22.08 15.72
N PHE A 184 35.43 22.71 16.88
CA PHE A 184 34.29 23.60 17.13
C PHE A 184 34.29 24.83 16.21
N THR A 185 35.47 25.37 15.88
CA THR A 185 35.61 26.45 14.88
C THR A 185 35.19 25.98 13.48
N GLU A 186 35.50 24.74 13.10
CA GLU A 186 35.00 24.15 11.84
C GLU A 186 33.47 24.03 11.83
N VAL A 187 32.85 23.63 12.95
CA VAL A 187 31.39 23.60 13.10
C VAL A 187 30.78 25.00 12.99
N SER A 188 31.40 26.01 13.62
CA SER A 188 30.93 27.40 13.51
C SER A 188 31.04 27.95 12.09
N LYS A 189 32.06 27.55 11.31
CA LYS A 189 32.17 27.93 9.90
C LYS A 189 31.09 27.29 9.04
N LEU A 190 30.76 26.03 9.32
CA LEU A 190 29.66 25.33 8.66
C LEU A 190 28.32 26.02 8.93
N ASP A 191 28.01 26.34 10.19
CA ASP A 191 26.80 27.08 10.57
C ASP A 191 26.72 28.45 9.88
N GLY A 192 27.81 29.22 9.89
CA GLY A 192 27.87 30.51 9.18
C GLY A 192 27.58 30.37 7.69
N ALA A 193 28.17 29.38 7.01
CA ALA A 193 27.93 29.14 5.59
C ALA A 193 26.47 28.74 5.28
N VAL A 194 25.79 28.02 6.20
CA VAL A 194 24.38 27.66 6.05
C VAL A 194 23.48 28.89 6.25
N GLN A 195 23.77 29.74 7.24
CA GLN A 195 23.00 30.95 7.50
C GLN A 195 23.20 32.03 6.42
N ASP A 196 24.37 32.06 5.77
CA ASP A 196 24.69 32.98 4.67
C ASP A 196 24.08 32.57 3.32
N LEU A 197 23.43 31.39 3.25
CA LEU A 197 22.83 30.88 2.03
C LEU A 197 21.72 31.81 1.52
N ARG A 198 21.83 32.22 0.26
CA ARG A 198 20.86 33.07 -0.43
C ARG A 198 20.22 32.31 -1.57
N VAL A 199 18.90 32.34 -1.62
CA VAL A 199 18.12 31.73 -2.70
C VAL A 199 17.56 32.84 -3.56
N ALA A 200 17.86 32.83 -4.86
CA ALA A 200 17.25 33.75 -5.82
C ALA A 200 16.11 33.00 -6.55
N PRO A 201 14.85 33.06 -6.09
CA PRO A 201 13.73 32.62 -6.90
C PRO A 201 13.71 33.42 -8.20
N GLY A 202 13.16 32.84 -9.27
CA GLY A 202 13.08 33.47 -10.61
C GLY A 202 12.44 34.87 -10.66
N ASN A 203 11.85 35.34 -9.56
CA ASN A 203 11.30 36.69 -9.34
C ASN A 203 12.24 37.69 -8.62
N GLY A 204 13.56 37.46 -8.60
CA GLY A 204 14.56 38.49 -8.32
C GLY A 204 14.76 38.93 -6.86
N SER A 205 13.86 38.63 -5.93
CA SER A 205 14.07 38.89 -4.50
C SER A 205 14.87 37.75 -3.84
N GLN A 206 16.09 38.01 -3.40
CA GLN A 206 16.90 37.01 -2.68
C GLN A 206 16.30 36.69 -1.31
N ILE A 207 15.98 35.40 -1.10
CA ILE A 207 15.53 34.86 0.18
C ILE A 207 16.77 34.48 1.00
N GLN A 208 16.92 35.10 2.17
CA GLN A 208 17.98 34.80 3.13
C GLN A 208 17.45 33.98 4.30
N TYR A 209 18.32 33.22 4.98
CA TYR A 209 17.93 32.44 6.15
C TYR A 209 17.19 33.28 7.22
N GLN A 210 17.63 34.51 7.46
CA GLN A 210 17.00 35.40 8.46
C GLN A 210 15.54 35.75 8.18
N GLN A 211 15.10 35.61 6.92
CA GLN A 211 13.71 35.87 6.52
C GLN A 211 12.82 34.65 6.79
N VAL A 212 13.35 33.44 6.58
CA VAL A 212 12.63 32.17 6.70
C VAL A 212 12.78 31.48 8.06
N CYS A 213 13.76 31.86 8.88
CA CYS A 213 13.98 31.28 10.21
C CYS A 213 12.78 31.50 11.15
N ALA A 214 12.46 30.51 11.97
CA ALA A 214 11.56 30.68 13.10
C ALA A 214 12.18 31.68 14.09
N ARG A 215 11.35 32.55 14.68
CA ARG A 215 11.82 33.66 15.53
C ARG A 215 11.39 33.47 16.98
N TYR A 216 12.23 33.91 17.90
CA TYR A 216 11.87 34.10 19.30
C TYR A 216 12.22 35.52 19.71
N ARG A 217 11.20 36.31 20.10
CA ARG A 217 11.36 37.73 20.49
C ARG A 217 12.19 38.54 19.47
N ALA A 218 11.90 38.36 18.18
CA ALA A 218 12.51 38.98 17.00
C ALA A 218 13.88 38.42 16.52
N LEU A 219 14.55 37.54 17.26
CA LEU A 219 15.79 36.88 16.82
C LEU A 219 15.47 35.49 16.23
N CYS A 220 16.25 35.02 15.26
CA CYS A 220 16.16 33.63 14.82
C CYS A 220 16.47 32.70 16.00
N VAL A 221 15.75 31.59 16.10
CA VAL A 221 16.11 30.52 17.05
C VAL A 221 17.50 29.99 16.69
N ALA A 222 18.39 29.97 17.68
CA ALA A 222 19.74 29.48 17.49
C ALA A 222 19.75 27.99 17.12
N PRO A 223 20.51 27.57 16.08
CA PRO A 223 20.54 26.17 15.66
C PRO A 223 21.09 25.20 16.71
N ASN A 224 21.99 25.70 17.57
CA ASN A 224 22.51 24.98 18.72
C ASN A 224 22.76 25.97 19.88
N PRO A 225 22.24 25.69 21.10
CA PRO A 225 22.40 26.58 22.25
C PRO A 225 23.85 26.84 22.66
N LEU A 226 24.74 25.84 22.57
CA LEU A 226 26.15 25.99 22.93
C LEU A 226 26.90 26.84 21.91
N LEU A 227 26.61 26.65 20.62
CA LEU A 227 27.22 27.44 19.55
C LEU A 227 26.87 28.93 19.70
N TYR A 228 25.62 29.24 20.04
CA TYR A 228 25.20 30.59 20.36
C TYR A 228 25.90 31.15 21.61
N ALA A 229 25.99 30.37 22.68
CA ALA A 229 26.66 30.80 23.91
C ALA A 229 28.16 31.10 23.67
N TRP A 230 28.82 30.31 22.83
CA TRP A 230 30.21 30.51 22.41
C TRP A 230 30.39 31.79 21.58
N GLN A 231 29.49 32.05 20.62
CA GLN A 231 29.55 33.24 19.77
C GLN A 231 29.30 34.54 20.54
N VAL A 232 28.47 34.49 21.59
CA VAL A 232 28.06 35.67 22.38
C VAL A 232 28.86 35.79 23.69
N ASP A 233 29.87 34.92 23.90
CA ASP A 233 30.76 34.89 25.07
C ASP A 233 30.00 34.90 26.42
N LYS A 234 28.82 34.25 26.46
CA LYS A 234 27.97 34.18 27.65
C LYS A 234 28.38 33.00 28.52
N THR A 235 29.29 33.25 29.46
CA THR A 235 29.61 32.30 30.54
C THR A 235 28.63 32.47 31.72
N GLY A 236 28.19 31.36 32.32
CA GLY A 236 27.48 31.37 33.60
C GLY A 236 25.94 31.21 33.60
N HIS A 237 25.31 30.83 32.48
CA HIS A 237 23.87 30.47 32.47
C HIS A 237 23.68 28.96 32.27
N PRO A 238 22.76 28.30 33.02
CA PRO A 238 22.45 26.89 32.78
C PRO A 238 21.80 26.74 31.41
N LEU A 239 22.43 25.97 30.53
CA LEU A 239 21.96 25.67 29.18
C LEU A 239 21.32 24.29 29.15
N TYR A 240 20.15 24.18 28.53
CA TYR A 240 19.54 22.89 28.23
C TYR A 240 20.19 22.31 26.97
N LEU A 241 21.08 21.33 27.15
CA LEU A 241 21.87 20.73 26.07
C LEU A 241 21.38 19.34 25.65
N THR A 242 20.36 18.81 26.34
CA THR A 242 19.81 17.47 26.11
C THR A 242 19.31 17.33 24.67
N GLY A 243 19.76 16.29 23.97
CA GLY A 243 19.40 16.02 22.57
C GLY A 243 20.16 16.83 21.52
N PHE A 244 21.05 17.76 21.91
CA PHE A 244 21.93 18.50 20.99
C PHE A 244 23.34 17.88 20.88
N PHE A 245 23.72 17.02 21.81
CA PHE A 245 25.01 16.31 21.81
C PHE A 245 24.78 14.80 21.89
N GLY A 246 25.67 14.06 21.23
CA GLY A 246 25.65 12.61 21.17
C GLY A 246 27.03 12.02 21.45
N GLY A 247 27.06 10.78 21.98
CA GLY A 247 28.29 10.10 22.40
C GLY A 247 29.10 10.95 23.37
N HIS A 248 28.44 11.42 24.44
CA HIS A 248 28.99 12.38 25.39
C HIS A 248 29.40 11.70 26.70
N ILE A 249 30.42 12.27 27.35
CA ILE A 249 30.87 11.86 28.68
C ILE A 249 30.62 13.02 29.63
N LEU A 250 29.86 12.74 30.68
CA LEU A 250 29.50 13.70 31.72
C LEU A 250 30.44 13.50 32.92
N GLY A 251 30.91 14.63 33.47
CA GLY A 251 31.71 14.69 34.69
C GLY A 251 30.86 14.92 35.93
N ASP A 252 31.51 15.31 37.03
CA ASP A 252 30.85 15.50 38.32
C ASP A 252 29.70 16.52 38.27
N GLY A 253 28.67 16.25 39.08
CA GLY A 253 27.47 17.09 39.16
C GLY A 253 27.76 18.45 39.79
N LEU A 254 27.32 19.52 39.11
CA LEU A 254 27.35 20.90 39.61
C LEU A 254 25.91 21.36 39.87
N GLY A 255 25.41 21.10 41.09
CA GLY A 255 24.03 21.41 41.47
C GLY A 255 23.01 20.51 40.74
N MET A 256 22.05 21.11 40.01
CA MET A 256 21.08 20.38 39.18
C MET A 256 21.61 20.01 37.78
N GLY A 257 22.84 20.41 37.43
CA GLY A 257 23.45 20.13 36.14
C GLY A 257 24.65 19.19 36.24
N GLN A 258 25.03 18.57 35.14
CA GLN A 258 26.26 17.79 35.00
C GLN A 258 27.24 18.49 34.08
N LEU A 259 28.54 18.41 34.38
CA LEU A 259 29.57 19.02 33.55
C LEU A 259 29.77 18.19 32.27
N LEU A 260 29.65 18.81 31.10
CA LEU A 260 29.96 18.16 29.82
C LEU A 260 31.48 18.14 29.61
N LEU A 261 32.11 16.97 29.69
CA LEU A 261 33.56 16.81 29.52
C LEU A 261 33.93 16.57 28.04
N GLN A 262 33.17 15.71 27.37
CA GLN A 262 33.47 15.27 26.00
C GLN A 262 32.18 15.02 25.25
N ALA A 263 32.17 15.29 23.95
CA ALA A 263 31.07 14.94 23.05
C ALA A 263 31.61 14.56 21.68
N LYS A 264 31.16 13.43 21.12
CA LYS A 264 31.59 12.98 19.78
C LYS A 264 30.73 13.52 18.65
N ALA A 265 29.44 13.76 18.90
CA ALA A 265 28.49 14.25 17.92
C ALA A 265 27.75 15.50 18.41
N MET A 266 27.41 16.38 17.48
CA MET A 266 26.59 17.57 17.70
C MET A 266 25.47 17.64 16.67
N ARG A 267 24.28 18.03 17.13
CA ARG A 267 23.10 18.29 16.29
C ARG A 267 22.89 19.79 16.13
N LEU A 268 22.66 20.24 14.90
CA LEU A 268 22.24 21.60 14.55
C LEU A 268 20.82 21.54 13.99
N LEU A 269 19.89 22.27 14.61
CA LEU A 269 18.47 22.28 14.25
C LEU A 269 18.04 23.65 13.74
N TYR A 270 17.83 23.77 12.44
CA TYR A 270 17.33 24.98 11.81
C TYR A 270 15.83 24.87 11.68
N TYR A 271 15.12 25.75 12.35
CA TYR A 271 13.66 25.81 12.35
C TYR A 271 13.19 26.92 11.42
N LEU A 272 12.21 26.63 10.58
CA LEU A 272 11.67 27.57 9.58
C LEU A 272 10.22 27.92 9.88
N LYS A 273 9.76 29.07 9.33
CA LYS A 273 8.40 29.57 9.45
C LYS A 273 7.42 28.80 8.57
N THR A 274 6.21 28.62 9.10
CA THR A 274 5.09 27.86 8.54
C THR A 274 3.72 28.51 8.79
N GLU A 275 3.65 29.64 9.50
CA GLU A 275 2.40 30.33 9.84
C GLU A 275 1.55 30.73 8.63
N LEU A 276 2.17 31.38 7.63
CA LEU A 276 1.49 31.85 6.43
C LEU A 276 1.75 30.88 5.27
N PRO A 277 0.77 30.67 4.36
CA PRO A 277 0.97 29.85 3.17
C PRO A 277 2.15 30.33 2.31
N GLU A 278 2.41 31.64 2.27
CA GLU A 278 3.56 32.22 1.57
C GLU A 278 4.89 31.84 2.24
N ASP A 279 4.94 31.86 3.57
CA ASP A 279 6.11 31.45 4.35
C ASP A 279 6.40 29.95 4.18
N ASP A 280 5.36 29.12 4.13
CA ASP A 280 5.47 27.67 3.87
C ASP A 280 6.16 27.40 2.52
N VAL A 281 5.71 28.07 1.46
CA VAL A 281 6.29 27.94 0.11
C VAL A 281 7.74 28.43 0.08
N GLN A 282 8.04 29.59 0.70
CA GLN A 282 9.39 30.12 0.76
C GLN A 282 10.34 29.22 1.56
N SER A 283 9.88 28.69 2.71
CA SER A 283 10.63 27.76 3.54
C SER A 283 10.95 26.46 2.80
N LYS A 284 9.97 25.89 2.08
CA LYS A 284 10.18 24.71 1.23
C LYS A 284 11.22 24.96 0.12
N GLN A 285 11.09 26.09 -0.59
CA GLN A 285 12.05 26.48 -1.63
C GLN A 285 13.47 26.64 -1.06
N TRP A 286 13.58 27.24 0.13
CA TRP A 286 14.86 27.41 0.80
C TRP A 286 15.48 26.07 1.23
N ILE A 287 14.68 25.14 1.76
CA ILE A 287 15.13 23.77 2.11
C ILE A 287 15.64 23.03 0.87
N ILE A 288 14.93 23.09 -0.25
CA ILE A 288 15.33 22.41 -1.49
C ILE A 288 16.67 22.98 -2.01
N HIS A 289 16.82 24.31 -2.02
CA HIS A 289 18.08 24.94 -2.41
C HIS A 289 19.23 24.61 -1.45
N PHE A 290 18.93 24.53 -0.15
CA PHE A 290 19.90 24.09 0.85
C PHE A 290 20.40 22.66 0.55
N LEU A 291 19.50 21.73 0.21
CA LEU A 291 19.87 20.35 -0.12
C LEU A 291 20.81 20.29 -1.35
N ASP A 292 20.52 21.06 -2.39
CA ASP A 292 21.34 21.15 -3.60
C ASP A 292 22.75 21.73 -3.31
N GLN A 293 22.81 22.77 -2.48
CA GLN A 293 24.07 23.46 -2.17
C GLN A 293 24.88 22.81 -1.05
N LEU A 294 24.32 21.90 -0.25
CA LEU A 294 25.00 21.33 0.90
C LEU A 294 26.31 20.62 0.52
N ASN A 295 26.34 19.90 -0.60
CA ASN A 295 27.56 19.26 -1.08
C ASN A 295 28.61 20.27 -1.53
N ASN A 296 28.19 21.38 -2.15
CA ASN A 296 29.09 22.48 -2.53
C ASN A 296 29.67 23.17 -1.30
N ILE A 297 28.85 23.42 -0.26
CA ILE A 297 29.28 24.00 1.02
C ILE A 297 30.30 23.10 1.71
N LYS A 298 30.05 21.79 1.76
CA LYS A 298 30.99 20.81 2.33
C LYS A 298 32.33 20.81 1.60
N ASN A 299 32.31 20.91 0.27
CA ASN A 299 33.52 20.92 -0.55
C ASN A 299 34.29 22.26 -0.46
N SER A 300 33.60 23.39 -0.42
CA SER A 300 34.22 24.73 -0.36
C SER A 300 34.88 25.02 0.98
N LEU A 301 34.29 24.54 2.08
CA LEU A 301 34.83 24.73 3.43
C LEU A 301 36.07 23.87 3.72
N ALA A 302 36.44 22.93 2.84
CA ALA A 302 37.59 22.05 2.96
C ALA A 302 37.76 21.46 4.38
N LEU A 303 36.64 21.05 5.00
CA LEU A 303 36.56 20.60 6.40
C LEU A 303 37.37 19.31 6.61
N ARG A 304 38.65 19.40 6.97
CA ARG A 304 39.54 18.22 7.05
C ARG A 304 39.08 17.20 8.08
N LYS A 305 38.48 17.65 9.20
CA LYS A 305 38.06 16.76 10.30
C LYS A 305 36.59 16.30 10.19
N LEU A 306 35.77 17.00 9.41
CA LEU A 306 34.30 16.77 9.35
C LEU A 306 33.79 16.32 7.96
N ARG A 307 34.64 16.27 6.92
CA ARG A 307 34.25 16.12 5.50
C ARG A 307 33.24 15.01 5.21
N HIS A 308 33.39 13.85 5.83
CA HIS A 308 32.58 12.66 5.58
C HIS A 308 31.54 12.35 6.68
N LEU A 309 31.44 13.22 7.69
CA LEU A 309 30.71 12.96 8.94
C LEU A 309 29.59 13.98 9.21
N VAL A 310 29.28 14.82 8.23
CA VAL A 310 28.09 15.70 8.25
C VAL A 310 26.96 15.00 7.51
N VAL A 311 26.01 14.46 8.26
CA VAL A 311 24.78 13.86 7.75
C VAL A 311 23.60 14.80 7.97
N HIS A 312 22.56 14.67 7.17
CA HIS A 312 21.47 15.64 7.14
C HIS A 312 20.11 14.98 6.95
N PHE A 313 19.09 15.59 7.55
CA PHE A 313 17.69 15.21 7.38
C PHE A 313 16.83 16.46 7.43
N THR A 314 15.85 16.55 6.54
CA THR A 314 14.92 17.69 6.49
C THR A 314 13.49 17.19 6.50
N SER A 315 12.56 18.08 6.85
CA SER A 315 11.12 17.79 6.77
C SER A 315 10.65 17.34 5.38
N VAL A 316 11.35 17.71 4.30
CA VAL A 316 11.01 17.39 2.91
C VAL A 316 11.79 16.17 2.39
N SER A 317 12.88 15.77 3.06
CA SER A 317 13.77 14.69 2.64
C SER A 317 13.04 13.36 2.39
N ARG A 318 12.12 12.97 3.29
CA ARG A 318 11.36 11.72 3.15
C ARG A 318 10.52 11.68 1.87
N ARG A 319 9.91 12.80 1.49
CA ARG A 319 9.12 12.90 0.26
C ARG A 319 10.04 12.78 -0.96
N LEU A 320 11.10 13.58 -1.02
CA LEU A 320 12.03 13.58 -2.16
C LEU A 320 12.68 12.21 -2.38
N GLU A 321 13.09 11.54 -1.31
CA GLU A 321 13.73 10.23 -1.37
C GLU A 321 12.75 9.08 -1.63
N PHE A 322 11.45 9.27 -1.43
CA PHE A 322 10.43 8.27 -1.81
C PHE A 322 9.96 8.49 -3.25
N GLU A 323 9.99 9.74 -3.73
CA GLU A 323 9.66 10.08 -5.11
C GLU A 323 10.81 9.75 -6.08
N ALA A 324 12.07 9.90 -5.66
CA ALA A 324 13.24 9.64 -6.51
C ALA A 324 13.35 8.18 -7.03
N PRO A 325 13.17 7.13 -6.20
CA PRO A 325 13.14 5.74 -6.68
C PRO A 325 12.04 5.48 -7.70
N SER A 326 10.90 6.16 -7.59
CA SER A 326 9.81 6.03 -8.56
C SER A 326 10.25 6.50 -9.95
N GLN A 327 11.01 7.60 -10.04
CA GLN A 327 11.54 8.11 -11.30
C GLN A 327 12.63 7.20 -11.89
N THR A 328 13.50 6.61 -11.05
CA THR A 328 14.55 5.67 -11.47
C THR A 328 13.98 4.28 -11.84
N GLY A 329 12.86 3.88 -11.24
CA GLY A 329 12.22 2.59 -11.48
C GLY A 329 11.40 2.52 -12.77
N VAL A 330 10.87 3.65 -13.26
CA VAL A 330 10.05 3.72 -14.49
C VAL A 330 10.76 3.13 -15.72
N PRO A 331 12.05 3.42 -16.00
CA PRO A 331 12.80 2.76 -17.09
C PRO A 331 12.88 1.23 -16.97
N LEU A 332 13.11 0.68 -15.77
CA LEU A 332 13.17 -0.77 -15.57
C LEU A 332 11.79 -1.40 -15.78
N LEU A 333 10.72 -0.71 -15.39
CA LEU A 333 9.35 -1.15 -15.63
C LEU A 333 9.05 -1.22 -17.15
N HIS A 334 9.51 -0.24 -17.94
CA HIS A 334 9.42 -0.30 -19.40
C HIS A 334 10.17 -1.49 -19.99
N LEU A 335 11.37 -1.80 -19.49
CA LEU A 335 12.12 -2.99 -19.91
C LEU A 335 11.35 -4.27 -19.60
N ALA A 336 10.77 -4.40 -18.41
CA ALA A 336 9.96 -5.55 -18.03
C ALA A 336 8.74 -5.73 -18.95
N TYR A 337 8.06 -4.64 -19.33
CA TYR A 337 6.97 -4.72 -20.31
C TYR A 337 7.45 -5.23 -21.66
N ILE A 338 8.56 -4.70 -22.18
CA ILE A 338 9.11 -5.16 -23.47
C ILE A 338 9.42 -6.66 -23.42
N LEU A 339 10.01 -7.13 -22.31
CA LEU A 339 10.33 -8.55 -22.14
C LEU A 339 9.08 -9.43 -22.08
N ILE A 340 8.02 -9.04 -21.35
CA ILE A 340 6.78 -9.82 -21.32
C ILE A 340 6.09 -9.83 -22.68
N ILE A 341 6.07 -8.70 -23.39
CA ILE A 341 5.48 -8.62 -24.73
C ILE A 341 6.24 -9.51 -25.71
N LEU A 342 7.58 -9.46 -25.67
CA LEU A 342 8.42 -10.32 -26.48
C LEU A 342 8.16 -11.79 -26.15
N PHE A 343 8.13 -12.16 -24.87
CA PHE A 343 7.80 -13.51 -24.42
C PHE A 343 6.42 -13.96 -24.90
N ALA A 344 5.38 -13.14 -24.73
CA ALA A 344 4.02 -13.44 -25.18
C ALA A 344 3.92 -13.67 -26.69
N VAL A 345 4.56 -12.81 -27.49
CA VAL A 345 4.54 -12.91 -28.96
C VAL A 345 5.38 -14.10 -29.45
N THR A 346 6.56 -14.32 -28.87
CA THR A 346 7.44 -15.45 -29.24
C THR A 346 6.86 -16.80 -28.84
N SER A 347 6.20 -16.90 -27.68
CA SER A 347 5.55 -18.13 -27.23
C SER A 347 4.38 -18.56 -28.14
N CYS A 348 3.70 -17.60 -28.78
CA CYS A 348 2.64 -17.84 -29.76
C CYS A 348 3.14 -17.99 -31.20
N CYS A 349 4.46 -18.03 -31.42
CA CYS A 349 5.05 -18.24 -32.74
C CYS A 349 5.02 -19.74 -33.09
N ARG A 350 4.38 -20.08 -34.21
CA ARG A 350 4.44 -21.42 -34.80
C ARG A 350 5.00 -21.35 -36.21
N PHE A 351 5.62 -22.45 -36.65
CA PHE A 351 6.15 -22.60 -38.01
C PHE A 351 5.03 -22.78 -39.06
N ASP A 352 3.81 -23.09 -38.61
CA ASP A 352 2.62 -23.14 -39.47
C ASP A 352 2.13 -21.74 -39.80
N CYS A 353 2.26 -21.38 -41.07
CA CYS A 353 1.85 -20.08 -41.59
C CYS A 353 0.37 -19.73 -41.30
N ILE A 354 -0.52 -20.73 -41.37
CA ILE A 354 -1.98 -20.52 -41.22
C ILE A 354 -2.35 -20.36 -39.75
N GLN A 355 -1.83 -21.21 -38.85
CA GLN A 355 -2.18 -21.20 -37.42
C GLN A 355 -1.27 -20.29 -36.58
N ASN A 356 -0.43 -19.46 -37.21
CA ASN A 356 0.42 -18.52 -36.48
C ASN A 356 -0.44 -17.46 -35.75
N LYS A 357 -0.30 -17.38 -34.43
CA LYS A 357 -1.07 -16.49 -33.53
C LYS A 357 -0.29 -15.28 -33.02
N MET A 358 0.91 -14.99 -33.55
CA MET A 358 1.69 -13.80 -33.15
C MET A 358 0.90 -12.49 -33.17
N ARG A 359 0.07 -12.26 -34.20
CA ARG A 359 -0.77 -11.04 -34.30
C ARG A 359 -1.87 -11.01 -33.24
N VAL A 360 -2.45 -12.17 -32.92
CA VAL A 360 -3.44 -12.33 -31.87
C VAL A 360 -2.80 -12.08 -30.50
N ALA A 361 -1.61 -12.61 -30.26
CA ALA A 361 -0.87 -12.39 -29.02
C ALA A 361 -0.50 -10.92 -28.81
N ALA A 362 0.01 -10.25 -29.85
CA ALA A 362 0.30 -8.82 -29.80
C ALA A 362 -0.96 -7.99 -29.50
N PHE A 363 -2.11 -8.35 -30.11
CA PHE A 363 -3.37 -7.68 -29.82
C PHE A 363 -3.91 -7.98 -28.41
N GLY A 364 -3.70 -9.19 -27.88
CA GLY A 364 -4.08 -9.55 -26.51
C GLY A 364 -3.37 -8.69 -25.46
N VAL A 365 -2.07 -8.44 -25.65
CA VAL A 365 -1.32 -7.47 -24.83
C VAL A 365 -1.94 -6.07 -24.95
N ILE A 366 -2.25 -5.60 -26.16
CA ILE A 366 -2.88 -4.29 -26.38
C ILE A 366 -4.24 -4.23 -25.66
N SER A 367 -5.02 -5.29 -25.71
CA SER A 367 -6.30 -5.41 -25.01
C SER A 367 -6.14 -5.28 -23.49
N ALA A 368 -5.14 -5.95 -22.91
CA ALA A 368 -4.82 -5.80 -21.49
C ALA A 368 -4.40 -4.36 -21.15
N PHE A 369 -3.62 -3.71 -22.01
CA PHE A 369 -3.25 -2.29 -21.83
C PHE A 369 -4.46 -1.35 -21.92
N LEU A 370 -5.39 -1.59 -22.84
CA LEU A 370 -6.64 -0.82 -22.95
C LEU A 370 -7.48 -0.94 -21.67
N ALA A 371 -7.48 -2.11 -21.01
CA ALA A 371 -8.15 -2.29 -19.73
C ALA A 371 -7.52 -1.44 -18.62
N VAL A 372 -6.18 -1.37 -18.57
CA VAL A 372 -5.45 -0.48 -17.64
C VAL A 372 -5.86 0.98 -17.87
N VAL A 373 -5.83 1.44 -19.12
CA VAL A 373 -6.23 2.81 -19.49
C VAL A 373 -7.69 3.09 -19.09
N SER A 374 -8.59 2.14 -19.32
CA SER A 374 -10.02 2.29 -18.97
C SER A 374 -10.28 2.40 -17.47
N SER A 375 -9.40 1.82 -16.65
CA SER A 375 -9.52 1.81 -15.20
C SER A 375 -8.94 3.06 -14.50
N PHE A 376 -8.31 3.98 -15.23
CA PHE A 376 -7.60 5.16 -14.68
C PHE A 376 -6.38 4.85 -13.79
N VAL A 377 -5.86 3.62 -13.86
CA VAL A 377 -4.83 3.14 -12.94
C VAL A 377 -3.46 3.17 -13.60
N ALA A 378 -2.55 4.00 -13.08
CA ALA A 378 -1.13 3.95 -13.44
C ALA A 378 -0.30 3.03 -12.52
N ASN A 379 -0.85 2.60 -11.38
CA ASN A 379 -0.06 2.09 -10.26
C ASN A 379 0.20 0.57 -10.24
N SER A 380 -0.33 -0.22 -11.18
CA SER A 380 -0.01 -1.67 -11.27
C SER A 380 -0.18 -2.28 -12.67
N PRO A 381 0.31 -1.66 -13.76
CA PRO A 381 0.08 -2.20 -15.09
C PRO A 381 0.76 -3.56 -15.28
N PHE A 382 1.87 -3.82 -14.59
CA PHE A 382 2.59 -5.10 -14.60
C PHE A 382 1.74 -6.27 -14.10
N LEU A 383 1.05 -6.11 -12.96
CA LEU A 383 0.20 -7.15 -12.39
C LEU A 383 -0.97 -7.45 -13.34
N ILE A 384 -1.63 -6.41 -13.84
CA ILE A 384 -2.79 -6.52 -14.72
C ILE A 384 -2.40 -7.16 -16.06
N LEU A 385 -1.25 -6.78 -16.61
CA LEU A 385 -0.72 -7.35 -17.85
C LEU A 385 -0.41 -8.84 -17.68
N GLY A 386 0.14 -9.26 -16.54
CA GLY A 386 0.35 -10.67 -16.23
C GLY A 386 -0.95 -11.49 -16.27
N VAL A 387 -2.01 -11.01 -15.61
CA VAL A 387 -3.32 -11.68 -15.61
C VAL A 387 -3.97 -11.68 -17.00
N GLY A 388 -3.93 -10.54 -17.71
CA GLY A 388 -4.51 -10.46 -19.06
C GLY A 388 -3.81 -11.33 -20.09
N VAL A 389 -2.48 -11.50 -19.98
CA VAL A 389 -1.70 -12.40 -20.84
C VAL A 389 -1.99 -13.87 -20.53
N ASP A 390 -2.25 -14.23 -19.28
CA ASP A 390 -2.66 -15.60 -18.90
C ASP A 390 -4.01 -15.98 -19.56
N ASP A 391 -5.03 -15.13 -19.42
CA ASP A 391 -6.34 -15.32 -20.05
C ASP A 391 -6.24 -15.46 -21.58
N MET A 392 -5.39 -14.63 -22.20
CA MET A 392 -5.10 -14.67 -23.62
C MET A 392 -4.53 -16.04 -24.04
N PHE A 393 -3.57 -16.59 -23.29
CA PHE A 393 -2.98 -17.89 -23.59
C PHE A 393 -3.99 -19.03 -23.44
N ILE A 394 -4.80 -19.03 -22.38
CA ILE A 394 -5.85 -20.04 -22.16
C ILE A 394 -6.84 -20.03 -23.34
N MET A 395 -7.27 -18.85 -23.77
CA MET A 395 -8.18 -18.69 -24.90
C MET A 395 -7.56 -19.14 -26.24
N ILE A 396 -6.30 -18.80 -26.52
CA ILE A 396 -5.58 -19.25 -27.71
C ILE A 396 -5.41 -20.77 -27.72
N SER A 397 -5.07 -21.36 -26.56
CA SER A 397 -4.92 -22.81 -26.41
C SER A 397 -6.22 -23.55 -26.77
N ALA A 398 -7.36 -23.09 -26.22
CA ALA A 398 -8.65 -23.68 -26.56
C ALA A 398 -9.08 -23.43 -28.01
N TRP A 399 -8.68 -22.30 -28.62
CA TRP A 399 -8.89 -22.07 -30.05
C TRP A 399 -8.12 -23.07 -30.93
N HIS A 400 -6.90 -23.44 -30.54
CA HIS A 400 -6.12 -24.44 -31.28
C HIS A 400 -6.75 -25.84 -31.26
N GLU A 401 -7.56 -26.18 -30.27
CA GLU A 401 -8.31 -27.44 -30.25
C GLU A 401 -9.54 -27.44 -31.18
N THR A 402 -9.93 -26.29 -31.75
CA THR A 402 -11.06 -26.23 -32.67
C THR A 402 -10.67 -26.65 -34.09
N SER A 403 -11.59 -27.27 -34.80
CA SER A 403 -11.35 -27.66 -36.18
C SER A 403 -11.38 -26.43 -37.11
N LEU A 404 -10.55 -26.44 -38.17
CA LEU A 404 -10.54 -25.39 -39.19
C LEU A 404 -11.76 -25.45 -40.13
N THR A 405 -12.53 -26.53 -40.07
CA THR A 405 -13.69 -26.79 -40.94
C THR A 405 -15.00 -26.19 -40.41
N ASP A 406 -15.07 -25.91 -39.12
CA ASP A 406 -16.27 -25.37 -38.47
C ASP A 406 -16.45 -23.86 -38.75
N ASP A 407 -17.68 -23.37 -38.71
CA ASP A 407 -17.95 -21.94 -38.84
C ASP A 407 -17.37 -21.17 -37.63
N ILE A 408 -16.93 -19.93 -37.85
CA ILE A 408 -16.23 -19.12 -36.83
C ILE A 408 -17.10 -18.90 -35.58
N ARG A 409 -18.42 -18.81 -35.78
CA ARG A 409 -19.41 -18.65 -34.72
C ARG A 409 -19.44 -19.86 -33.80
N GLU A 410 -19.39 -21.06 -34.39
CA GLU A 410 -19.37 -22.33 -33.69
C GLU A 410 -18.01 -22.57 -33.02
N ARG A 411 -16.91 -22.23 -33.69
CA ARG A 411 -15.56 -22.26 -33.10
C ARG A 411 -15.48 -21.38 -31.86
N MET A 412 -15.92 -20.12 -31.94
CA MET A 412 -15.90 -19.20 -30.79
C MET A 412 -16.83 -19.66 -29.66
N SER A 413 -18.02 -20.13 -30.00
CA SER A 413 -18.97 -20.76 -29.07
C SER A 413 -18.35 -21.94 -28.33
N SER A 414 -17.64 -22.83 -29.06
CA SER A 414 -16.93 -23.98 -28.50
C SER A 414 -15.80 -23.54 -27.55
N VAL A 415 -14.97 -22.56 -27.94
CA VAL A 415 -13.92 -22.01 -27.08
C VAL A 415 -14.51 -21.48 -25.78
N TYR A 416 -15.53 -20.63 -25.83
CA TYR A 416 -16.09 -20.00 -24.62
C TYR A 416 -16.72 -21.04 -23.70
N SER A 417 -17.35 -22.05 -24.29
CA SER A 417 -17.92 -23.14 -23.52
C SER A 417 -16.85 -23.91 -22.72
N LYS A 418 -15.61 -24.04 -23.23
CA LYS A 418 -14.51 -24.74 -22.57
C LYS A 418 -13.78 -23.87 -21.54
N VAL A 419 -13.48 -22.61 -21.85
CA VAL A 419 -12.55 -21.80 -21.02
C VAL A 419 -13.18 -20.63 -20.27
N ALA A 420 -14.32 -20.09 -20.74
CA ALA A 420 -14.83 -18.84 -20.18
C ALA A 420 -15.30 -18.98 -18.73
N VAL A 421 -15.75 -20.17 -18.32
CA VAL A 421 -16.11 -20.46 -16.92
C VAL A 421 -14.88 -20.42 -16.01
N SER A 422 -13.78 -21.05 -16.43
CA SER A 422 -12.52 -21.04 -15.66
C SER A 422 -11.99 -19.61 -15.49
N ILE A 423 -11.95 -18.84 -16.59
CA ILE A 423 -11.50 -17.44 -16.59
C ILE A 423 -12.41 -16.56 -15.72
N ALA A 424 -13.73 -16.77 -15.77
CA ALA A 424 -14.67 -16.04 -14.93
C ALA A 424 -14.47 -16.33 -13.43
N ILE A 425 -14.26 -17.60 -13.07
CA ILE A 425 -14.02 -17.99 -11.68
C ILE A 425 -12.74 -17.34 -11.16
N THR A 426 -11.62 -17.48 -11.87
CA THR A 426 -10.33 -16.91 -11.46
C THR A 426 -10.42 -15.38 -11.32
N THR A 427 -11.04 -14.71 -12.30
CA THR A 427 -11.23 -13.26 -12.26
C THR A 427 -12.10 -12.83 -11.08
N ILE A 428 -13.26 -13.45 -10.87
CA ILE A 428 -14.16 -13.10 -9.76
C ILE A 428 -13.44 -13.32 -8.43
N THR A 429 -12.71 -14.42 -8.26
CA THR A 429 -11.96 -14.67 -7.02
C THR A 429 -10.87 -13.61 -6.80
N ASN A 430 -10.15 -13.18 -7.85
CA ASN A 430 -9.15 -12.13 -7.75
C ASN A 430 -9.79 -10.78 -7.40
N ILE A 431 -10.89 -10.42 -8.07
CA ILE A 431 -11.64 -9.18 -7.81
C ILE A 431 -12.12 -9.15 -6.36
N LEU A 432 -12.70 -10.24 -5.86
CA LEU A 432 -13.14 -10.33 -4.46
C LEU A 432 -11.95 -10.22 -3.50
N ALA A 433 -10.84 -10.89 -3.78
CA ALA A 433 -9.63 -10.78 -2.96
C ALA A 433 -9.13 -9.33 -2.88
N PHE A 434 -9.03 -8.61 -4.01
CA PHE A 434 -8.65 -7.20 -4.00
C PHE A 434 -9.69 -6.32 -3.27
N TYR A 435 -10.98 -6.53 -3.48
CA TYR A 435 -12.00 -5.74 -2.79
C TYR A 435 -12.05 -5.99 -1.28
N THR A 436 -11.72 -7.19 -0.80
CA THR A 436 -11.54 -7.41 0.65
C THR A 436 -10.38 -6.57 1.21
N GLY A 437 -9.34 -6.31 0.41
CA GLY A 437 -8.24 -5.42 0.78
C GLY A 437 -8.64 -3.95 0.99
N VAL A 438 -9.78 -3.51 0.44
CA VAL A 438 -10.35 -2.17 0.69
C VAL A 438 -10.80 -1.99 2.15
N MET A 439 -11.02 -3.09 2.89
CA MET A 439 -11.32 -3.02 4.32
C MET A 439 -10.09 -2.63 5.17
N SER A 440 -8.89 -2.54 4.58
CA SER A 440 -7.69 -2.08 5.27
C SER A 440 -7.86 -0.67 5.83
N SER A 441 -7.24 -0.38 6.98
CA SER A 441 -7.25 0.96 7.58
C SER A 441 -6.37 1.98 6.84
N PHE A 442 -5.50 1.54 5.92
CA PHE A 442 -4.53 2.40 5.22
C PHE A 442 -5.04 2.85 3.85
N ARG A 443 -5.02 4.17 3.59
CA ARG A 443 -5.50 4.76 2.32
C ARG A 443 -4.72 4.26 1.10
N SER A 444 -3.40 4.11 1.22
CA SER A 444 -2.57 3.60 0.11
C SER A 444 -3.03 2.21 -0.36
N VAL A 445 -3.28 1.30 0.59
CA VAL A 445 -3.79 -0.05 0.32
C VAL A 445 -5.21 0.00 -0.23
N GLN A 446 -6.09 0.82 0.34
CA GLN A 446 -7.46 1.00 -0.17
C GLN A 446 -7.48 1.43 -1.63
N TYR A 447 -6.68 2.44 -1.99
CA TYR A 447 -6.57 2.91 -3.36
C TYR A 447 -5.99 1.83 -4.27
N PHE A 448 -4.85 1.23 -3.91
CA PHE A 448 -4.24 0.14 -4.67
C PHE A 448 -5.23 -1.01 -4.96
N CYS A 449 -5.97 -1.46 -3.94
CA CYS A 449 -6.95 -2.53 -4.05
C CYS A 449 -8.17 -2.16 -4.88
N THR A 450 -8.73 -0.97 -4.68
CA THR A 450 -9.90 -0.48 -5.45
C THR A 450 -9.56 -0.35 -6.93
N TYR A 451 -8.40 0.25 -7.21
CA TYR A 451 -7.90 0.45 -8.56
C TYR A 451 -7.60 -0.88 -9.26
N THR A 452 -6.77 -1.75 -8.64
CA THR A 452 -6.42 -3.05 -9.24
C THR A 452 -7.64 -3.95 -9.42
N GLY A 453 -8.57 -3.99 -8.44
CA GLY A 453 -9.82 -4.75 -8.56
C GLY A 453 -10.71 -4.27 -9.72
N THR A 454 -10.80 -2.94 -9.91
CA THR A 454 -11.53 -2.35 -11.04
C THR A 454 -10.83 -2.63 -12.37
N SER A 455 -9.50 -2.57 -12.43
CA SER A 455 -8.74 -2.91 -13.63
C SER A 455 -8.90 -4.37 -14.05
N LEU A 456 -8.93 -5.30 -13.09
CA LEU A 456 -9.15 -6.72 -13.38
C LEU A 456 -10.56 -6.98 -13.93
N LEU A 457 -11.56 -6.24 -13.44
CA LEU A 457 -12.91 -6.28 -13.99
C LEU A 457 -12.94 -5.83 -15.45
N PHE A 458 -12.30 -4.70 -15.79
CA PHE A 458 -12.15 -4.27 -17.18
C PHE A 458 -11.32 -5.25 -18.02
N CYS A 459 -10.27 -5.84 -17.44
CA CYS A 459 -9.43 -6.83 -18.10
C CYS A 459 -10.26 -8.03 -18.53
N TYR A 460 -11.07 -8.60 -17.64
CA TYR A 460 -12.00 -9.68 -17.96
C TYR A 460 -13.00 -9.31 -19.06
N PHE A 461 -13.63 -8.14 -18.94
CA PHE A 461 -14.55 -7.68 -19.98
C PHE A 461 -13.86 -7.57 -21.34
N TYR A 462 -12.62 -7.08 -21.39
CA TYR A 462 -11.89 -6.90 -22.65
C TYR A 462 -11.32 -8.21 -23.19
N SER A 463 -10.93 -9.16 -22.32
CA SER A 463 -10.55 -10.52 -22.70
C SER A 463 -11.71 -11.25 -23.40
N ILE A 464 -12.93 -11.17 -22.85
CA ILE A 464 -14.11 -11.85 -23.40
C ILE A 464 -14.76 -11.08 -24.57
N THR A 465 -14.58 -9.78 -24.70
CA THR A 465 -15.18 -9.00 -25.81
C THR A 465 -14.16 -8.63 -26.88
N CYS A 466 -13.27 -7.70 -26.58
CA CYS A 466 -12.29 -7.13 -27.50
C CYS A 466 -11.33 -8.18 -28.06
N PHE A 467 -10.69 -8.96 -27.17
CA PHE A 467 -9.74 -10.00 -27.57
C PHE A 467 -10.44 -11.18 -28.25
N GLY A 468 -11.57 -11.65 -27.71
CA GLY A 468 -12.42 -12.65 -28.36
C GLY A 468 -12.82 -12.26 -29.79
N ALA A 469 -13.28 -11.02 -29.99
CA ALA A 469 -13.64 -10.51 -31.31
C ALA A 469 -12.46 -10.49 -32.28
N PHE A 470 -11.28 -10.07 -31.82
CA PHE A 470 -10.07 -10.10 -32.64
C PHE A 470 -9.68 -11.52 -33.04
N MET A 471 -9.81 -12.48 -32.12
CA MET A 471 -9.57 -13.89 -32.41
C MET A 471 -10.57 -14.46 -33.43
N ALA A 472 -11.84 -14.06 -33.40
CA ALA A 472 -12.83 -14.42 -34.42
C ALA A 472 -12.48 -13.83 -35.81
N LEU A 473 -11.97 -12.58 -35.86
CA LEU A 473 -11.47 -11.97 -37.10
C LEU A 473 -10.22 -12.68 -37.62
N ASP A 474 -9.31 -13.10 -36.73
CA ASP A 474 -8.17 -13.92 -37.10
C ASP A 474 -8.60 -15.30 -37.61
N GLY A 475 -9.67 -15.88 -37.04
CA GLY A 475 -10.32 -17.08 -37.57
C GLY A 475 -10.84 -16.92 -39.00
N LYS A 476 -11.40 -15.75 -39.35
CA LYS A 476 -11.74 -15.42 -40.76
C LYS A 476 -10.50 -15.43 -41.64
N ARG A 477 -9.38 -14.87 -41.16
CA ARG A 477 -8.09 -14.90 -41.87
C ARG A 477 -7.63 -16.34 -42.08
N GLU A 478 -7.69 -17.21 -41.07
CA GLU A 478 -7.30 -18.63 -41.17
C GLU A 478 -8.05 -19.35 -42.30
N ILE A 479 -9.38 -19.23 -42.33
CA ILE A 479 -10.24 -19.91 -43.32
C ILE A 479 -9.97 -19.37 -44.73
N VAL A 480 -9.85 -18.05 -44.87
CA VAL A 480 -9.50 -17.42 -46.15
C VAL A 480 -8.14 -17.93 -46.63
N CYS A 481 -7.13 -17.91 -45.76
CA CYS A 481 -5.77 -18.36 -46.08
C CYS A 481 -5.72 -19.84 -46.48
N LEU A 482 -6.48 -20.70 -45.78
CA LEU A 482 -6.62 -22.11 -46.12
C LEU A 482 -7.26 -22.30 -47.50
N ARG A 483 -8.32 -21.55 -47.82
CA ARG A 483 -8.97 -21.58 -49.14
C ARG A 483 -8.02 -21.13 -50.26
N TRP A 484 -7.20 -20.10 -50.01
CA TRP A 484 -6.16 -19.65 -50.95
C TRP A 484 -5.04 -20.66 -51.15
N LEU A 485 -4.68 -21.41 -50.10
CA LEU A 485 -3.65 -22.44 -50.18
C LEU A 485 -4.15 -23.67 -50.97
N VAL A 486 -5.42 -24.03 -50.81
CA VAL A 486 -6.05 -25.19 -51.48
C VAL A 486 -6.45 -24.87 -52.93
N ASN A 487 -6.96 -23.67 -53.21
CA ASN A 487 -7.39 -23.21 -54.54
C ASN A 487 -6.45 -22.13 -55.08
N ALA A 488 -5.25 -22.52 -55.54
CA ALA A 488 -4.25 -21.59 -56.03
C ALA A 488 -4.48 -21.20 -57.50
N ASP A 489 -5.16 -20.07 -57.76
CA ASP A 489 -5.17 -19.43 -59.07
C ASP A 489 -3.84 -18.69 -59.34
N PRO A 490 -3.19 -18.86 -60.51
CA PRO A 490 -1.86 -18.32 -60.80
C PRO A 490 -1.79 -16.79 -60.92
N LYS A 491 -2.93 -16.08 -60.94
CA LYS A 491 -2.99 -14.61 -61.13
C LYS A 491 -2.74 -13.78 -59.86
N TRP A 492 -2.64 -14.37 -58.67
CA TRP A 492 -2.59 -13.63 -57.40
C TRP A 492 -1.39 -13.97 -56.49
N SER A 493 -0.19 -14.06 -57.07
CA SER A 493 1.05 -14.42 -56.36
C SER A 493 1.52 -13.41 -55.30
N SER A 494 1.08 -12.14 -55.37
CA SER A 494 1.48 -11.07 -54.43
C SER A 494 0.85 -11.24 -53.03
N PHE A 495 -0.39 -11.73 -52.94
CA PHE A 495 -1.09 -11.92 -51.66
C PHE A 495 -0.61 -13.16 -50.87
N LYS A 496 0.08 -14.10 -51.54
CA LYS A 496 0.73 -15.25 -50.89
C LYS A 496 1.77 -14.82 -49.84
N LYS A 497 2.40 -13.64 -50.01
CA LYS A 497 3.38 -13.08 -49.05
C LYS A 497 2.76 -12.51 -47.77
N SER A 498 1.49 -12.10 -47.78
CA SER A 498 0.83 -11.50 -46.59
C SER A 498 0.29 -12.56 -45.62
N CYS A 499 -0.05 -13.74 -46.15
CA CYS A 499 -0.55 -14.88 -45.38
C CYS A 499 0.56 -15.59 -44.58
N CYS A 500 1.77 -15.72 -45.15
CA CYS A 500 2.90 -16.49 -44.58
C CYS A 500 4.11 -15.65 -44.17
N PHE A 501 3.88 -14.56 -43.45
CA PHE A 501 4.96 -13.78 -42.83
C PHE A 501 5.07 -14.18 -41.34
N PRO A 502 6.23 -14.65 -40.81
CA PRO A 502 7.59 -14.57 -41.35
C PRO A 502 8.22 -15.89 -41.86
N PHE A 503 7.63 -17.07 -41.63
CA PHE A 503 8.16 -18.37 -42.11
C PHE A 503 7.03 -19.27 -42.62
N GLY A 504 7.26 -19.94 -43.75
CA GLY A 504 6.25 -20.74 -44.45
C GLY A 504 6.66 -22.20 -44.57
N ALA A 505 6.17 -23.05 -43.68
CA ALA A 505 5.97 -24.47 -43.94
C ALA A 505 4.49 -24.73 -44.25
N VAL A 506 4.23 -25.65 -45.17
CA VAL A 506 2.89 -26.09 -45.57
C VAL A 506 2.43 -27.15 -44.56
N PRO A 507 1.17 -27.11 -44.05
CA PRO A 507 0.70 -28.06 -43.05
C PRO A 507 0.66 -29.48 -43.62
N ASP A 508 1.06 -30.46 -42.82
CA ASP A 508 0.93 -31.87 -43.18
C ASP A 508 -0.54 -32.31 -43.06
N LYS A 509 -1.00 -33.24 -43.91
CA LYS A 509 -2.42 -33.64 -44.03
C LYS A 509 -3.00 -34.34 -42.79
N HIS A 510 -2.17 -34.66 -41.80
CA HIS A 510 -2.56 -35.23 -40.51
C HIS A 510 -2.30 -34.19 -39.42
N GLY A 511 -3.28 -33.32 -39.17
CA GLY A 511 -3.20 -32.18 -38.24
C GLY A 511 -2.82 -32.56 -36.81
N THR A 512 -1.52 -32.67 -36.55
CA THR A 512 -0.96 -32.92 -35.22
C THR A 512 0.43 -32.29 -35.11
N ASP A 513 0.55 -31.01 -35.49
CA ASP A 513 1.71 -30.20 -35.12
C ASP A 513 1.67 -29.96 -33.61
N SER A 514 2.19 -30.95 -32.90
CA SER A 514 2.20 -31.01 -31.45
C SER A 514 3.35 -30.13 -30.97
N HIS A 515 3.02 -29.02 -30.31
CA HIS A 515 4.03 -28.14 -29.71
C HIS A 515 5.00 -28.99 -28.84
N PRO A 516 6.33 -28.78 -28.90
CA PRO A 516 7.31 -29.63 -28.21
C PRO A 516 7.06 -29.72 -26.69
N VAL A 517 6.51 -28.65 -26.10
CA VAL A 517 6.09 -28.63 -24.69
C VAL A 517 4.94 -29.61 -24.43
N THR A 518 3.94 -29.69 -25.30
CA THR A 518 2.82 -30.62 -25.17
C THR A 518 3.29 -32.08 -25.25
N LEU A 519 4.27 -32.37 -26.12
CA LEU A 519 4.90 -33.69 -26.19
C LEU A 519 5.67 -34.01 -24.91
N PHE A 520 6.43 -33.06 -24.36
CA PHE A 520 7.11 -33.25 -23.08
C PHE A 520 6.14 -33.58 -21.93
N PHE A 521 5.04 -32.82 -21.82
CA PHE A 521 4.04 -33.06 -20.77
C PHE A 521 3.34 -34.41 -20.91
N ARG A 522 3.01 -34.80 -22.14
CA ARG A 522 2.32 -36.08 -22.43
C ARG A 522 3.24 -37.28 -22.24
N ASP A 523 4.45 -37.22 -22.79
CA ASP A 523 5.31 -38.39 -22.96
C ASP A 523 6.32 -38.57 -21.81
N TYR A 524 6.70 -37.50 -21.10
CA TYR A 524 7.70 -37.56 -20.03
C TYR A 524 7.13 -37.15 -18.67
N PHE A 525 6.54 -35.95 -18.55
CA PHE A 525 6.11 -35.42 -17.26
C PHE A 525 4.89 -36.16 -16.68
N GLY A 526 3.88 -36.43 -17.51
CA GLY A 526 2.66 -37.13 -17.11
C GLY A 526 2.94 -38.53 -16.53
N PRO A 527 3.67 -39.41 -17.22
CA PRO A 527 4.06 -40.72 -16.71
C PRO A 527 4.91 -40.63 -15.42
N LEU A 528 5.83 -39.66 -15.35
CA LEU A 528 6.65 -39.45 -14.15
C LEU A 528 5.79 -39.11 -12.93
N LEU A 529 4.86 -38.14 -13.05
CA LEU A 529 4.02 -37.67 -11.93
C LEU A 529 2.93 -38.66 -11.52
N THR A 530 2.49 -39.52 -12.46
CA THR A 530 1.45 -40.52 -12.18
C THR A 530 1.98 -41.78 -11.49
N SER A 531 3.29 -42.02 -11.52
CA SER A 531 3.93 -43.14 -10.81
C SER A 531 3.72 -43.06 -9.29
N THR A 532 3.57 -44.22 -8.64
CA THR A 532 3.26 -44.28 -7.20
C THR A 532 4.39 -43.71 -6.33
N GLU A 533 5.65 -43.99 -6.71
CA GLU A 533 6.83 -43.50 -6.01
C GLU A 533 6.94 -41.97 -6.04
N SER A 534 6.68 -41.36 -7.20
CA SER A 534 6.73 -39.90 -7.33
C SER A 534 5.62 -39.22 -6.54
N LYS A 535 4.42 -39.82 -6.46
CA LYS A 535 3.33 -39.30 -5.61
C LYS A 535 3.71 -39.25 -4.14
N PHE A 536 4.29 -40.34 -3.61
CA PHE A 536 4.77 -40.36 -2.23
C PHE A 536 5.87 -39.31 -2.00
N PHE A 537 6.81 -39.19 -2.94
CA PHE A 537 7.88 -38.20 -2.87
C PHE A 537 7.33 -36.76 -2.89
N VAL A 538 6.38 -36.44 -3.76
CA VAL A 538 5.76 -35.11 -3.86
C VAL A 538 5.00 -34.76 -2.58
N VAL A 539 4.21 -35.70 -2.03
CA VAL A 539 3.49 -35.48 -0.77
C VAL A 539 4.47 -35.25 0.38
N PHE A 540 5.54 -36.06 0.47
CA PHE A 540 6.58 -35.88 1.48
C PHE A 540 7.25 -34.50 1.37
N LEU A 541 7.62 -34.08 0.17
CA LEU A 541 8.21 -32.75 -0.08
C LEU A 541 7.25 -31.65 0.33
N TYR A 542 5.95 -31.78 0.03
CA TYR A 542 4.94 -30.80 0.40
C TYR A 542 4.74 -30.70 1.92
N ILE A 543 4.77 -31.84 2.64
CA ILE A 543 4.74 -31.85 4.11
C ILE A 543 5.96 -31.11 4.67
N LEU A 544 7.16 -31.40 4.15
CA LEU A 544 8.38 -30.71 4.58
C LEU A 544 8.29 -29.19 4.32
N TYR A 545 7.82 -28.80 3.14
CA TYR A 545 7.60 -27.39 2.78
C TYR A 545 6.57 -26.71 3.71
N LEU A 546 5.47 -27.39 4.04
CA LEU A 546 4.43 -26.84 4.90
C LEU A 546 4.93 -26.68 6.35
N THR A 547 5.67 -27.67 6.88
CA THR A 547 6.26 -27.57 8.22
C THR A 547 7.29 -26.44 8.32
N SER A 548 8.16 -26.28 7.32
CA SER A 548 9.13 -25.18 7.29
C SER A 548 8.47 -23.81 7.11
N SER A 549 7.42 -23.72 6.28
CA SER A 549 6.66 -22.48 6.09
C SER A 549 5.95 -22.05 7.37
N ILE A 550 5.29 -22.98 8.07
CA ILE A 550 4.64 -22.71 9.37
C ILE A 550 5.67 -22.24 10.39
N TYR A 551 6.84 -22.90 10.45
CA TYR A 551 7.92 -22.47 11.33
C TYR A 551 8.42 -21.05 10.98
N GLY A 552 8.54 -20.74 9.69
CA GLY A 552 8.88 -19.40 9.20
C GLY A 552 7.87 -18.33 9.62
N CYS A 553 6.57 -18.65 9.62
CA CYS A 553 5.52 -17.72 10.08
C CYS A 553 5.72 -17.27 11.54
N PHE A 554 6.25 -18.13 12.42
CA PHE A 554 6.53 -17.77 13.81
C PHE A 554 7.77 -16.86 13.98
N GLN A 555 8.60 -16.73 12.95
CA GLN A 555 9.82 -15.90 12.99
C GLN A 555 9.64 -14.52 12.36
N VAL A 556 8.48 -14.22 11.77
CA VAL A 556 8.23 -12.93 11.12
C VAL A 556 8.19 -11.82 12.16
N GLY A 557 9.18 -10.92 12.10
CA GLY A 557 9.22 -9.72 12.93
C GLY A 557 8.20 -8.68 12.47
N GLU A 558 7.51 -8.05 13.42
CA GLU A 558 6.57 -6.98 13.13
C GLU A 558 7.26 -5.61 13.04
N GLY A 559 6.93 -4.85 11.99
CA GLY A 559 7.35 -3.45 11.84
C GLY A 559 7.95 -3.18 10.46
N LEU A 560 7.58 -2.04 9.88
CA LEU A 560 8.22 -1.52 8.67
C LEU A 560 9.13 -0.37 9.09
N ASP A 561 10.42 -0.54 8.87
CA ASP A 561 11.36 0.56 9.01
C ASP A 561 11.25 1.47 7.79
N LEU A 562 10.95 2.75 8.01
CA LEU A 562 10.85 3.72 6.91
C LEU A 562 12.17 3.89 6.16
N ARG A 563 13.31 3.52 6.78
CA ARG A 563 14.63 3.50 6.12
C ARG A 563 14.65 2.58 4.90
N ASN A 564 13.96 1.43 4.99
CA ASN A 564 13.95 0.42 3.93
C ASN A 564 13.09 0.80 2.71
N LEU A 565 12.37 1.93 2.78
CA LEU A 565 11.60 2.47 1.66
C LEU A 565 12.41 3.45 0.80
N ALA A 566 13.50 3.99 1.35
CA ALA A 566 14.40 4.84 0.59
C ALA A 566 15.33 3.99 -0.30
N SER A 567 15.92 4.60 -1.33
CA SER A 567 16.96 3.94 -2.13
C SER A 567 18.15 3.52 -1.25
N ASP A 568 18.87 2.45 -1.63
CA ASP A 568 20.06 1.99 -0.91
C ASP A 568 21.14 3.09 -0.82
N ASP A 569 21.24 3.95 -1.84
CA ASP A 569 22.17 5.09 -1.90
C ASP A 569 21.64 6.38 -1.23
N SER A 570 20.51 6.30 -0.52
CA SER A 570 19.86 7.47 0.10
C SER A 570 20.70 8.10 1.21
N TYR A 571 20.72 9.43 1.29
CA TYR A 571 21.36 10.17 2.38
C TYR A 571 20.62 10.06 3.72
N ILE A 572 19.38 9.54 3.72
CA ILE A 572 18.57 9.37 4.93
C ILE A 572 19.10 8.21 5.79
N THR A 573 19.56 7.13 5.16
CA THR A 573 20.11 5.95 5.85
C THR A 573 21.29 6.28 6.77
N PRO A 574 22.37 6.95 6.30
CA PRO A 574 23.48 7.31 7.17
C PRO A 574 23.08 8.32 8.24
N TYR A 575 22.10 9.20 7.99
CA TYR A 575 21.56 10.09 9.03
C TYR A 575 20.97 9.31 10.21
N PHE A 576 20.06 8.37 9.93
CA PHE A 576 19.43 7.60 10.99
C PHE A 576 20.40 6.66 11.70
N ASN A 577 21.41 6.13 11.00
CA ASN A 577 22.45 5.33 11.63
C ASN A 577 23.29 6.14 12.63
N VAL A 578 23.62 7.40 12.30
CA VAL A 578 24.32 8.31 13.22
C VAL A 578 23.41 8.73 14.38
N GLU A 579 22.12 8.99 14.11
CA GLU A 579 21.14 9.32 15.14
C GLU A 579 20.99 8.19 16.16
N GLU A 580 20.80 6.95 15.69
CA GLU A 580 20.66 5.76 16.54
C GLU A 580 21.97 5.42 17.27
N GLY A 581 23.13 5.62 16.63
CA GLY A 581 24.43 5.29 17.21
C GLY A 581 24.94 6.28 18.27
N TYR A 582 24.63 7.58 18.13
CA TYR A 582 25.18 8.62 19.02
C TYR A 582 24.14 9.36 19.87
N PHE A 583 22.86 9.37 19.48
CA PHE A 583 21.80 10.13 20.16
C PHE A 583 20.71 9.22 20.75
N SER A 584 21.06 7.98 21.12
CA SER A 584 20.13 6.99 21.67
C SER A 584 19.77 7.17 23.14
N ASP A 585 20.56 7.93 23.90
CA ASP A 585 20.38 8.13 25.35
C ASP A 585 18.99 8.71 25.70
N TYR A 586 18.49 9.61 24.84
CA TYR A 586 17.21 10.28 25.03
C TYR A 586 16.31 10.09 23.80
N GLY A 587 15.10 9.57 24.03
CA GLY A 587 14.08 9.40 23.01
C GLY A 587 13.26 10.67 22.70
N PRO A 588 12.15 10.55 21.96
CA PRO A 588 11.29 11.68 21.63
C PRO A 588 10.60 12.25 22.87
N ARG A 589 10.50 13.58 22.95
CA ARG A 589 9.76 14.25 24.02
C ARG A 589 8.25 14.05 23.86
N VAL A 590 7.61 13.50 24.88
CA VAL A 590 6.17 13.21 24.88
C VAL A 590 5.40 14.37 25.50
N MET A 591 4.35 14.82 24.82
CA MET A 591 3.41 15.81 25.35
C MET A 591 2.23 15.10 26.01
N VAL A 592 2.01 15.36 27.30
CA VAL A 592 0.86 14.84 28.06
C VAL A 592 -0.17 15.94 28.17
N ILE A 593 -1.41 15.67 27.75
CA ILE A 593 -2.45 16.70 27.64
C ILE A 593 -3.62 16.36 28.55
N VAL A 594 -4.05 17.36 29.32
CA VAL A 594 -5.31 17.32 30.06
C VAL A 594 -6.38 17.93 29.15
N THR A 595 -7.23 17.06 28.61
CA THR A 595 -8.23 17.42 27.59
C THR A 595 -9.48 18.08 28.14
N LYS A 596 -9.80 17.83 29.43
CA LYS A 596 -10.99 18.38 30.09
C LYS A 596 -10.64 19.63 30.89
N LYS A 597 -11.62 20.51 31.03
CA LYS A 597 -11.59 21.60 32.02
C LYS A 597 -11.50 21.00 33.41
N VAL A 598 -10.53 21.47 34.21
CA VAL A 598 -10.34 21.03 35.58
C VAL A 598 -10.07 22.25 36.47
N ASP A 599 -10.59 22.18 37.68
CA ASP A 599 -10.50 23.27 38.65
C ASP A 599 -9.12 23.23 39.35
N TYR A 600 -8.09 23.81 38.72
CA TYR A 600 -6.70 23.79 39.22
C TYR A 600 -6.52 24.46 40.60
N TRP A 601 -7.48 25.26 41.06
CA TRP A 601 -7.47 25.85 42.40
C TRP A 601 -7.85 24.84 43.50
N ASP A 602 -8.58 23.77 43.16
CA ASP A 602 -8.97 22.73 44.11
C ASP A 602 -7.76 21.86 44.49
N LYS A 603 -7.52 21.76 45.81
CA LYS A 603 -6.42 20.98 46.38
C LYS A 603 -6.54 19.50 46.04
N ASP A 604 -7.75 18.95 46.01
CA ASP A 604 -7.99 17.54 45.71
C ASP A 604 -7.68 17.22 44.25
N VAL A 605 -8.03 18.13 43.33
CA VAL A 605 -7.69 18.05 41.91
C VAL A 605 -6.17 18.14 41.72
N ARG A 606 -5.50 19.08 42.39
CA ARG A 606 -4.03 19.19 42.33
C ARG A 606 -3.34 17.92 42.79
N GLN A 607 -3.78 17.33 43.90
CA GLN A 607 -3.20 16.09 44.41
C GLN A 607 -3.43 14.90 43.45
N LYS A 608 -4.57 14.84 42.78
CA LYS A 608 -4.83 13.84 41.73
C LYS A 608 -3.92 14.02 40.53
N LEU A 609 -3.71 15.25 40.05
CA LEU A 609 -2.78 15.53 38.95
C LEU A 609 -1.34 15.20 39.31
N GLU A 610 -0.90 15.56 40.52
CA GLU A 610 0.44 15.26 41.00
C GLU A 610 0.67 13.74 41.11
N ASN A 611 -0.31 12.99 41.63
CA ASN A 611 -0.25 11.53 41.63
C ASN A 611 -0.19 10.95 40.20
N CYS A 612 -0.93 11.53 39.25
CA CYS A 612 -0.88 11.12 37.85
C CYS A 612 0.53 11.30 37.25
N ILE A 613 1.16 12.45 37.49
CA ILE A 613 2.53 12.73 37.03
C ILE A 613 3.53 11.76 37.68
N LYS A 614 3.41 11.51 38.98
CA LYS A 614 4.26 10.52 39.68
C LYS A 614 4.13 9.10 39.11
N ILE A 615 2.96 8.73 38.59
CA ILE A 615 2.77 7.44 37.90
C ILE A 615 3.54 7.42 36.59
N PHE A 616 3.49 8.50 35.79
CA PHE A 616 4.28 8.60 34.56
C PHE A 616 5.78 8.60 34.85
N GLU A 617 6.24 9.36 35.85
CA GLU A 617 7.64 9.39 36.30
C GLU A 617 8.14 8.05 36.84
N LYS A 618 7.24 7.16 37.28
CA LYS A 618 7.60 5.81 37.73
C LYS A 618 7.91 4.88 36.55
N ASN A 619 7.49 5.22 35.33
CA ASN A 619 7.72 4.39 34.16
C ASN A 619 9.22 4.30 33.86
N TYR A 620 9.68 3.11 33.44
CA TYR A 620 11.08 2.85 33.08
C TYR A 620 11.56 3.73 31.93
N TYR A 621 10.66 4.04 30.98
CA TYR A 621 10.96 4.84 29.80
C TYR A 621 10.99 6.36 30.04
N THR A 622 10.93 6.84 31.29
CA THR A 622 10.79 8.25 31.62
C THR A 622 11.91 8.71 32.55
N ASP A 623 12.55 9.82 32.18
CA ASP A 623 13.46 10.51 33.09
C ASP A 623 12.70 11.51 33.96
N ARG A 624 12.76 11.29 35.28
CA ARG A 624 12.10 12.14 36.28
C ARG A 624 12.69 13.54 36.33
N ASN A 625 13.99 13.69 36.04
CA ASN A 625 14.67 14.98 36.14
C ASN A 625 14.25 15.95 35.02
N PHE A 626 13.72 15.41 33.91
CA PHE A 626 13.34 16.17 32.72
C PHE A 626 11.82 16.22 32.49
N THR A 627 11.04 15.94 33.54
CA THR A 627 9.59 16.10 33.50
C THR A 627 9.22 17.56 33.77
N GLU A 628 8.55 18.20 32.81
CA GLU A 628 8.13 19.60 32.90
C GLU A 628 6.60 19.68 32.99
N PHE A 629 6.12 20.13 34.15
CA PHE A 629 4.72 20.45 34.36
C PHE A 629 4.56 21.87 34.90
N TRP A 630 3.78 22.68 34.19
CA TRP A 630 3.63 24.11 34.47
C TRP A 630 3.11 24.38 35.88
N LEU A 631 2.19 23.55 36.40
CA LEU A 631 1.59 23.75 37.72
C LEU A 631 2.61 23.52 38.84
N SER A 632 3.43 22.47 38.72
CA SER A 632 4.49 22.18 39.70
C SER A 632 5.53 23.29 39.70
N ALA A 633 5.92 23.78 38.52
CA ALA A 633 6.83 24.92 38.39
C ALA A 633 6.22 26.22 38.95
N TYR A 634 4.92 26.42 38.75
CA TYR A 634 4.19 27.58 39.25
C TYR A 634 4.07 27.61 40.78
N ILE A 635 3.76 26.46 41.40
CA ILE A 635 3.62 26.33 42.86
C ILE A 635 5.00 26.47 43.55
N ASN A 636 6.04 25.89 42.98
CA ASN A 636 7.39 25.93 43.56
C ASN A 636 8.12 27.26 43.32
N PHE A 637 7.47 28.24 42.67
CA PHE A 637 8.09 29.52 42.37
C PHE A 637 8.17 30.38 43.65
N PRO A 638 9.37 30.82 44.08
CA PRO A 638 9.63 31.30 45.45
C PRO A 638 8.95 32.63 45.87
N ASN A 639 8.08 33.22 45.06
CA ASN A 639 7.39 34.49 45.34
C ASN A 639 5.86 34.38 45.42
N PHE A 640 5.27 33.17 45.39
CA PHE A 640 3.82 33.00 45.57
C PHE A 640 3.48 32.68 47.03
N GLU A 641 3.35 33.73 47.84
CA GLU A 641 2.98 33.66 49.26
C GLU A 641 1.45 33.79 49.50
N TYR A 642 0.65 33.87 48.43
CA TYR A 642 -0.81 33.93 48.49
C TYR A 642 -1.45 32.62 48.03
N ASP A 643 -2.54 32.25 48.69
CA ASP A 643 -3.41 31.13 48.31
C ASP A 643 -3.67 31.14 46.79
N VAL A 644 -3.53 29.98 46.15
CA VAL A 644 -3.68 29.76 44.70
C VAL A 644 -5.15 29.98 44.31
N ASN A 645 -5.60 31.23 44.33
CA ASN A 645 -6.96 31.61 44.01
C ASN A 645 -7.01 32.00 42.52
N ILE A 646 -6.92 30.99 41.65
CA ILE A 646 -7.11 31.11 40.19
C ILE A 646 -8.61 31.28 39.89
N SER A 647 -9.31 32.17 40.61
CA SER A 647 -10.77 32.32 40.54
C SER A 647 -11.24 33.45 39.64
N SER A 648 -10.35 34.27 39.07
CA SER A 648 -10.80 35.39 38.23
C SER A 648 -10.16 35.46 36.84
N SER A 649 -11.03 35.19 35.85
CA SER A 649 -11.07 35.72 34.48
C SER A 649 -10.41 35.01 33.29
N LYS A 650 -9.73 33.86 33.45
CA LYS A 650 -9.41 32.97 32.30
C LYS A 650 -9.47 31.50 32.73
N GLU A 651 -10.62 30.84 32.56
CA GLU A 651 -10.71 29.38 32.73
C GLU A 651 -9.66 28.70 31.85
N ILE A 652 -8.78 27.90 32.46
CA ILE A 652 -7.83 27.07 31.72
C ILE A 652 -8.63 25.97 31.02
N ILE A 653 -8.80 26.10 29.70
CA ILE A 653 -9.60 25.17 28.89
C ILE A 653 -8.93 23.80 28.79
N SER A 654 -7.61 23.81 28.61
CA SER A 654 -6.77 22.62 28.54
C SER A 654 -5.37 22.95 29.04
N SER A 655 -4.63 21.93 29.46
CA SER A 655 -3.23 22.09 29.86
C SER A 655 -2.36 20.98 29.29
N ARG A 656 -1.05 21.23 29.21
CA ARG A 656 -0.06 20.26 28.76
C ARG A 656 1.13 20.19 29.70
N GLY A 657 1.68 19.00 29.85
CA GLY A 657 3.00 18.73 30.41
C GLY A 657 3.88 18.07 29.36
N PHE A 658 5.17 18.01 29.63
CA PHE A 658 6.13 17.36 28.78
C PHE A 658 6.99 16.39 29.56
N ILE A 659 7.23 15.23 28.99
CA ILE A 659 8.00 14.15 29.58
C ILE A 659 9.09 13.75 28.61
N GLN A 660 10.32 13.66 29.10
CA GLN A 660 11.45 13.20 28.30
C GLN A 660 11.56 11.67 28.44
N THR A 661 11.56 10.97 27.30
CA THR A 661 11.73 9.51 27.31
C THR A 661 13.21 9.13 27.26
N THR A 662 13.54 7.99 27.86
CA THR A 662 14.87 7.35 27.85
C THR A 662 14.78 5.96 27.24
N ASP A 663 15.84 5.49 26.59
CA ASP A 663 15.92 4.15 25.97
C ASP A 663 14.84 3.86 24.89
N VAL A 664 14.26 4.90 24.27
CA VAL A 664 13.25 4.77 23.20
C VAL A 664 13.79 5.34 21.89
N TYR A 665 14.52 4.50 21.16
CA TYR A 665 15.19 4.91 19.91
C TYR A 665 14.66 4.15 18.68
N SER A 666 14.38 2.85 18.80
CA SER A 666 13.87 2.07 17.67
C SER A 666 12.33 2.12 17.56
N SER A 667 11.81 1.78 16.37
CA SER A 667 10.36 1.59 16.17
C SER A 667 9.80 0.49 17.07
N ARG A 668 10.62 -0.51 17.42
CA ARG A 668 10.26 -1.58 18.34
C ARG A 668 10.12 -1.08 19.77
N ASP A 669 11.06 -0.25 20.23
CA ASP A 669 11.02 0.30 21.59
C ASP A 669 9.83 1.25 21.75
N LYS A 670 9.53 2.05 20.73
CA LYS A 670 8.32 2.89 20.68
C LYS A 670 7.05 2.07 20.81
N LYS A 671 6.97 0.93 20.12
CA LYS A 671 5.84 0.01 20.24
C LYS A 671 5.73 -0.56 21.66
N ILE A 672 6.84 -1.03 22.24
CA ILE A 672 6.86 -1.62 23.59
C ILE A 672 6.49 -0.56 24.63
N MET A 673 6.95 0.68 24.49
CA MET A 673 6.61 1.78 25.38
C MET A 673 5.11 2.11 25.36
N LEU A 674 4.45 1.96 24.20
CA LEU A 674 3.01 2.27 24.03
C LEU A 674 2.08 1.13 24.48
N LEU A 675 2.60 -0.10 24.62
CA LEU A 675 1.88 -1.28 25.12
C LEU A 675 1.98 -1.37 26.65
#